data_AF-A0A833U8P9-F1
#
_entry.id   AF-A0A833U8P9-F1
#
_cell.length_a   1.000
_cell.length_b   1.000
_cell.length_c   1.000
_cell.angle_alpha   90.00
_cell.angle_beta   90.00
_cell.angle_gamma   90.00
#
_symmetry.space_group_name_H-M   'P 1'
#
loop_
_entity.id
_entity.type
_entity.pdbx_description
1 polymer ?
#
loop_
_entity_poly.entity_id
_entity_poly.type
_entity_poly.pdbx_seq_one_letter_code
_entity_poly.pdbx_strand_id
1 'polypeptide(L)'
;MKNYKKGFLTLVILSTMSLMAAEDKTIYVTTFDDEDGTNPDKCSLREALQAAATHKAYGGCSAGQIYSTVPNVIQLEAGEYKLSKELKPNSDVSIVGKEPGDYSRPDVLTNQFPAATPIKTTISGQGISRIFNTIYENKPSLALSNLILKDGSALSDTNYSVGGAIYAGGALTLNNVNILNSKAKVGGAIYLNDVTSSLTINYGVFDGNNADQGSLLGMTCSDNLGFTTRTIAINYASFLNNGSASSLSMFSFCGQPAITFTANTLTNNVANSNQGSLIQFTQTTPQGKVNLSDNSTLSLTSNTIVRNNAWATLLYGYNGIKALSNNILAYNTGKSCRYADGDVTKVEKSGVALVYNALKLSTGESQCEVAEEVVKDGKDKTFDVSNIDFSTILNELESPSESTGFMPMYFPKNLGTDKDLVDIGYTGCSGKDQRGVTRVIAENSNGENDVANSCDMGSTEVLRLTANNLSASNSSVVTMLESYQTILDNYNKLLEDPATNKDFIPFYKIQSETYSNLIKYTKSDQKYRTIFVDPFAANLPAEIVTKGTDGKEVRVVKHLSTDNYNVIVKALGVGSLNSNKVFEGKEDPKFKCEWNANLKRIMLWRIDDAITPSGDNEFCSYQLQLIADPTITSSAYIIGSFTNIAPIAKDASFNIEYGSTKPLDIDLLQYANDDGDGNVAVLTEKPNKPKFYTTADGIELPIRIANNIDPVIITADRSGPCPGDGSKFTCYGGKLHIQLRNSLDPFNYSLSYFVYDGDGKVSASAATISLKNSGSAPGSPRVSGGGALGWFSVFGIIGLAAYRRFQMVKKAQ
;
A
#
# COMPACT_ATOMS: atom_id res chain seq x y z
N MET A 1 -3.03 -5.88 14.70
CA MET A 1 -1.82 -5.99 13.85
C MET A 1 -2.07 -5.58 12.39
N LYS A 2 -2.66 -4.39 12.14
CA LYS A 2 -2.86 -3.82 10.78
C LYS A 2 -1.98 -2.57 10.52
N ASN A 3 -1.24 -2.09 11.51
CA ASN A 3 -0.77 -0.69 11.55
C ASN A 3 0.75 -0.49 11.38
N TYR A 4 1.53 -1.52 11.02
CA TYR A 4 2.99 -1.41 10.79
C TYR A 4 3.40 -1.53 9.32
N LYS A 5 2.56 -1.07 8.38
CA LYS A 5 2.87 -1.14 6.93
C LYS A 5 3.70 0.03 6.37
N LYS A 6 3.99 1.09 7.13
CA LYS A 6 4.86 2.18 6.64
C LYS A 6 6.33 1.77 6.51
N GLY A 7 6.84 0.91 7.41
CA GLY A 7 8.22 0.40 7.34
C GLY A 7 8.46 -0.69 6.30
N PHE A 8 7.40 -1.42 5.90
CA PHE A 8 7.51 -2.47 4.88
C PHE A 8 7.49 -1.88 3.46
N LEU A 9 6.85 -0.73 3.24
CA LEU A 9 6.80 -0.08 1.92
C LEU A 9 8.18 0.48 1.50
N THR A 10 8.96 1.00 2.44
CA THR A 10 10.33 1.50 2.21
C THR A 10 11.33 0.38 1.91
N LEU A 11 11.16 -0.81 2.50
CA LEU A 11 11.96 -2.00 2.18
C LEU A 11 11.60 -2.61 0.82
N VAL A 12 10.33 -2.52 0.39
CA VAL A 12 9.92 -3.01 -0.93
C VAL A 12 10.55 -2.16 -2.05
N ILE A 13 10.62 -0.84 -1.91
CA ILE A 13 11.30 0.05 -2.89
C ILE A 13 12.81 -0.24 -2.97
N LEU A 14 13.45 -0.60 -1.84
CA LEU A 14 14.87 -0.98 -1.81
C LEU A 14 15.13 -2.38 -2.36
N SER A 15 14.21 -3.33 -2.15
CA SER A 15 14.34 -4.71 -2.64
C SER A 15 14.04 -4.89 -4.13
N THR A 16 13.36 -3.92 -4.77
CA THR A 16 13.17 -3.93 -6.23
C THR A 16 14.31 -3.27 -7.00
N MET A 17 15.24 -2.59 -6.33
CA MET A 17 16.27 -1.78 -7.00
C MET A 17 17.71 -2.21 -6.75
N SER A 18 17.96 -3.35 -6.10
CA SER A 18 19.28 -3.97 -6.18
C SER A 18 19.22 -5.49 -6.08
N LEU A 19 19.92 -6.15 -7.01
CA LEU A 19 20.13 -7.59 -7.18
C LEU A 19 19.12 -8.33 -8.08
N MET A 20 19.05 -7.92 -9.35
CA MET A 20 19.55 -8.71 -10.50
C MET A 20 19.77 -7.71 -11.64
N ALA A 21 20.84 -7.86 -12.42
CA ALA A 21 20.79 -7.40 -13.81
C ALA A 21 19.76 -8.29 -14.54
N ALA A 22 18.47 -8.10 -14.25
CA ALA A 22 17.44 -8.53 -15.15
C ALA A 22 17.65 -7.67 -16.40
N GLU A 23 17.89 -8.31 -17.55
CA GLU A 23 17.92 -7.60 -18.81
C GLU A 23 16.62 -6.82 -18.93
N ASP A 24 16.69 -5.49 -18.96
CA ASP A 24 15.50 -4.66 -19.14
C ASP A 24 14.86 -5.03 -20.49
N LYS A 25 13.65 -5.59 -20.41
CA LYS A 25 12.85 -6.02 -21.57
C LYS A 25 11.75 -5.02 -21.90
N THR A 26 11.80 -3.82 -21.32
CA THR A 26 10.89 -2.73 -21.67
C THR A 26 11.19 -2.26 -23.09
N ILE A 27 10.15 -2.05 -23.88
CA ILE A 27 10.27 -1.42 -25.21
C ILE A 27 10.11 0.09 -25.00
N TYR A 28 11.20 0.83 -25.16
CA TYR A 28 11.19 2.29 -25.05
C TYR A 28 10.88 2.92 -26.41
N VAL A 29 9.84 3.75 -26.44
CA VAL A 29 9.49 4.55 -27.62
C VAL A 29 10.35 5.81 -27.61
N THR A 30 11.08 6.04 -28.70
CA THR A 30 12.11 7.09 -28.80
C THR A 30 11.78 8.18 -29.80
N THR A 31 10.64 8.10 -30.49
CA THR A 31 10.14 9.17 -31.37
C THR A 31 8.64 9.41 -31.21
N PHE A 32 8.21 10.65 -31.44
CA PHE A 32 6.79 11.03 -31.49
C PHE A 32 6.15 10.82 -32.86
N ASP A 33 6.98 10.58 -33.88
CA ASP A 33 6.53 10.31 -35.24
C ASP A 33 5.75 8.98 -35.29
N ASP A 34 4.65 8.96 -36.02
CA ASP A 34 3.85 7.73 -36.25
C ASP A 34 4.41 6.97 -37.46
N GLU A 35 5.41 6.13 -37.19
CA GLU A 35 6.20 5.41 -38.20
C GLU A 35 5.83 3.92 -38.28
N ASP A 36 6.22 3.28 -39.38
CA ASP A 36 5.94 1.86 -39.64
C ASP A 36 7.06 1.23 -40.46
N GLY A 37 8.19 0.94 -39.81
CA GLY A 37 9.40 0.40 -40.42
C GLY A 37 10.18 1.40 -41.27
N THR A 38 9.91 2.71 -41.13
CA THR A 38 10.53 3.76 -41.96
C THR A 38 11.87 4.23 -41.43
N ASN A 39 12.07 4.17 -40.10
CA ASN A 39 13.30 4.63 -39.45
C ASN A 39 13.89 3.52 -38.57
N PRO A 40 15.03 2.91 -38.95
CA PRO A 40 15.63 1.85 -38.16
C PRO A 40 16.31 2.34 -36.87
N ASP A 41 16.51 3.65 -36.70
CA ASP A 41 17.23 4.23 -35.56
C ASP A 41 16.32 4.77 -34.46
N LYS A 42 15.01 4.89 -34.74
CA LYS A 42 14.02 5.41 -33.79
C LYS A 42 12.83 4.47 -33.71
N CYS A 43 12.36 4.23 -32.49
CA CYS A 43 11.22 3.38 -32.20
C CYS A 43 9.97 4.24 -32.03
N SER A 44 8.99 4.13 -32.93
CA SER A 44 7.67 4.74 -32.75
C SER A 44 6.72 3.84 -31.92
N LEU A 45 5.61 4.41 -31.44
CA LEU A 45 4.59 3.65 -30.70
C LEU A 45 3.98 2.52 -31.54
N ARG A 46 3.78 2.74 -32.83
CA ARG A 46 3.22 1.72 -33.73
C ARG A 46 4.19 0.57 -33.94
N GLU A 47 5.46 0.87 -34.17
CA GLU A 47 6.52 -0.13 -34.29
C GLU A 47 6.71 -0.90 -32.98
N ALA A 48 6.59 -0.23 -31.83
CA ALA A 48 6.69 -0.88 -30.52
C ALA A 48 5.60 -1.94 -30.31
N LEU A 49 4.36 -1.65 -30.76
CA LEU A 49 3.27 -2.64 -30.74
C LEU A 49 3.53 -3.82 -31.67
N GLN A 50 4.12 -3.57 -32.85
CA GLN A 50 4.50 -4.64 -33.78
C GLN A 50 5.63 -5.52 -33.20
N ALA A 51 6.63 -4.90 -32.57
CA ALA A 51 7.70 -5.60 -31.88
C ALA A 51 7.17 -6.44 -30.72
N ALA A 52 6.26 -5.88 -29.91
CA ALA A 52 5.58 -6.56 -28.81
C ALA A 52 4.73 -7.75 -29.27
N ALA A 53 4.09 -7.66 -30.44
CA ALA A 53 3.29 -8.74 -31.01
C ALA A 53 4.14 -9.88 -31.59
N THR A 54 5.30 -9.55 -32.16
CA THR A 54 6.16 -10.52 -32.84
C THR A 54 7.28 -11.07 -31.97
N HIS A 55 7.52 -10.48 -30.80
CA HIS A 55 8.67 -10.76 -29.93
C HIS A 55 10.00 -10.63 -30.67
N LYS A 56 10.07 -9.69 -31.62
CA LYS A 56 11.21 -9.43 -32.50
C LYS A 56 11.40 -7.92 -32.66
N ALA A 57 12.66 -7.50 -32.82
CA ALA A 57 12.96 -6.11 -33.10
C ALA A 57 12.30 -5.66 -34.43
N TYR A 58 11.76 -4.45 -34.46
CA TYR A 58 11.06 -3.89 -35.61
C TYR A 58 11.12 -2.36 -35.58
N GLY A 59 11.45 -1.70 -36.69
CA GLY A 59 11.42 -0.23 -36.82
C GLY A 59 12.12 0.50 -35.67
N GLY A 60 13.40 0.19 -35.42
CA GLY A 60 14.18 0.76 -34.31
C GLY A 60 13.79 0.31 -32.89
N CYS A 61 12.70 -0.44 -32.72
CA CYS A 61 12.28 -0.97 -31.42
C CYS A 61 13.01 -2.28 -31.06
N SER A 62 13.27 -2.47 -29.77
CA SER A 62 13.78 -3.73 -29.23
C SER A 62 12.70 -4.83 -29.29
N ALA A 63 13.12 -6.10 -29.20
CA ALA A 63 12.20 -7.25 -29.25
C ALA A 63 11.29 -7.38 -28.02
N GLY A 64 11.58 -6.64 -26.94
CA GLY A 64 10.89 -6.77 -25.66
C GLY A 64 11.04 -8.15 -25.03
N GLN A 65 9.95 -8.65 -24.47
CA GLN A 65 9.83 -9.99 -23.87
C GLN A 65 10.03 -11.08 -24.92
N ILE A 66 10.71 -12.17 -24.55
CA ILE A 66 10.97 -13.30 -25.45
C ILE A 66 9.79 -14.29 -25.47
N TYR A 67 9.08 -14.41 -24.35
CA TYR A 67 8.01 -15.39 -24.18
C TYR A 67 6.64 -14.72 -24.34
N SER A 68 5.78 -15.31 -25.15
CA SER A 68 4.40 -14.83 -25.40
C SER A 68 3.48 -14.94 -24.19
N THR A 69 3.88 -15.64 -23.14
CA THR A 69 3.14 -15.75 -21.88
C THR A 69 3.35 -14.56 -20.95
N VAL A 70 4.30 -13.67 -21.26
CA VAL A 70 4.61 -12.48 -20.46
C VAL A 70 4.22 -11.25 -21.27
N PRO A 71 3.24 -10.45 -20.81
CA PRO A 71 2.86 -9.22 -21.49
C PRO A 71 4.05 -8.28 -21.66
N ASN A 72 4.14 -7.64 -22.82
CA ASN A 72 5.16 -6.63 -23.07
C ASN A 72 4.82 -5.32 -22.35
N VAL A 73 5.85 -4.59 -21.90
CA VAL A 73 5.72 -3.23 -21.37
C VAL A 73 6.32 -2.26 -22.39
N ILE A 74 5.51 -1.29 -22.82
CA ILE A 74 5.92 -0.19 -23.69
C ILE A 74 5.96 1.08 -22.86
N GLN A 75 7.13 1.72 -22.77
CA GLN A 75 7.33 2.98 -22.04
C GLN A 75 7.40 4.14 -23.03
N LEU A 76 6.56 5.15 -22.79
CA LEU A 76 6.51 6.38 -23.58
C LEU A 76 7.21 7.53 -22.86
N GLU A 77 7.73 8.46 -23.65
CA GLU A 77 8.29 9.72 -23.14
C GLU A 77 7.20 10.80 -22.98
N ALA A 78 7.55 11.87 -22.28
CA ALA A 78 6.67 13.04 -22.12
C ALA A 78 6.53 13.77 -23.46
N GLY A 79 5.31 14.01 -23.89
CA GLY A 79 5.01 14.62 -25.20
C GLY A 79 3.69 14.15 -25.79
N GLU A 80 3.47 14.45 -27.07
CA GLU A 80 2.24 14.10 -27.80
C GLU A 80 2.55 13.22 -29.01
N TYR A 81 1.97 12.01 -29.00
CA TYR A 81 2.02 11.04 -30.10
C TYR A 81 0.78 11.23 -30.99
N LYS A 82 0.98 11.69 -32.23
CA LYS A 82 -0.12 12.02 -33.16
C LYS A 82 -0.33 10.89 -34.17
N LEU A 83 -1.47 10.24 -34.10
CA LEU A 83 -1.76 9.07 -34.93
C LEU A 83 -2.33 9.46 -36.29
N SER A 84 -1.79 8.84 -37.34
CA SER A 84 -2.31 8.91 -38.71
C SER A 84 -3.38 7.86 -38.98
N LYS A 85 -3.32 6.74 -38.26
CA LYS A 85 -4.23 5.59 -38.34
C LYS A 85 -4.35 4.89 -36.99
N GLU A 86 -5.39 4.09 -36.80
CA GLU A 86 -5.61 3.38 -35.53
C GLU A 86 -4.45 2.44 -35.16
N LEU A 87 -4.21 2.27 -33.86
CA LEU A 87 -3.28 1.28 -33.33
C LEU A 87 -4.00 -0.05 -33.13
N LYS A 88 -3.35 -1.14 -33.54
CA LYS A 88 -3.91 -2.50 -33.51
C LYS A 88 -3.03 -3.45 -32.69
N PRO A 89 -3.03 -3.36 -31.35
CA PRO A 89 -2.35 -4.35 -30.53
C PRO A 89 -2.83 -5.77 -30.88
N ASN A 90 -1.89 -6.71 -31.03
CA ASN A 90 -2.19 -8.12 -31.38
C ASN A 90 -1.62 -9.14 -30.37
N SER A 91 -1.06 -8.64 -29.26
CA SER A 91 -0.63 -9.41 -28.08
C SER A 91 -0.94 -8.60 -26.82
N ASP A 92 -1.00 -9.28 -25.66
CA ASP A 92 -1.20 -8.63 -24.37
C ASP A 92 -0.11 -7.59 -24.11
N VAL A 93 -0.51 -6.36 -23.80
CA VAL A 93 0.43 -5.24 -23.68
C VAL A 93 0.03 -4.25 -22.59
N SER A 94 1.05 -3.76 -21.88
CA SER A 94 0.95 -2.61 -20.98
C SER A 94 1.67 -1.41 -21.59
N ILE A 95 0.96 -0.31 -21.80
CA ILE A 95 1.52 0.95 -22.31
C ILE A 95 1.51 1.97 -21.18
N VAL A 96 2.69 2.49 -20.87
CA VAL A 96 2.91 3.37 -19.72
C VAL A 96 3.46 4.71 -20.22
N GLY A 97 2.75 5.79 -19.90
CA GLY A 97 3.24 7.15 -20.14
C GLY A 97 4.40 7.51 -19.21
N LYS A 98 5.04 8.66 -19.46
CA LYS A 98 6.09 9.15 -18.57
C LYS A 98 5.54 9.33 -17.16
N GLU A 99 6.28 8.85 -16.16
CA GLU A 99 5.87 8.94 -14.76
C GLU A 99 5.55 10.40 -14.36
N PRO A 100 4.32 10.67 -13.89
CA PRO A 100 3.92 12.00 -13.47
C PRO A 100 4.29 12.24 -12.01
N GLY A 101 5.56 12.05 -11.64
CA GLY A 101 6.09 12.29 -10.30
C GLY A 101 7.14 13.40 -10.22
N ASP A 102 7.26 14.01 -9.04
CA ASP A 102 8.34 14.90 -8.60
C ASP A 102 8.96 14.35 -7.31
N TYR A 103 10.16 13.79 -7.40
CA TYR A 103 10.88 13.17 -6.28
C TYR A 103 11.61 14.18 -5.38
N SER A 104 11.55 15.49 -5.68
CA SER A 104 12.19 16.52 -4.86
C SER A 104 11.40 16.88 -3.60
N ARG A 105 10.12 16.51 -3.55
CA ARG A 105 9.21 16.83 -2.44
C ARG A 105 8.16 15.73 -2.24
N PRO A 106 7.57 15.64 -1.04
CA PRO A 106 6.46 14.73 -0.79
C PRO A 106 5.16 15.24 -1.41
N ASP A 107 4.28 14.30 -1.74
CA ASP A 107 2.93 14.52 -2.25
C ASP A 107 2.04 15.23 -1.22
N VAL A 108 1.22 16.18 -1.70
CA VAL A 108 0.41 17.04 -0.82
C VAL A 108 -0.77 16.30 -0.17
N LEU A 109 -1.18 15.14 -0.69
CA LEU A 109 -2.30 14.36 -0.15
C LEU A 109 -1.83 13.20 0.72
N THR A 110 -0.74 12.54 0.35
CA THR A 110 -0.26 11.32 1.02
C THR A 110 0.95 11.56 1.93
N ASN A 111 1.65 12.69 1.77
CA ASN A 111 2.95 12.96 2.39
C ASN A 111 4.04 11.94 2.04
N GLN A 112 3.91 11.30 0.87
CA GLN A 112 4.85 10.29 0.38
C GLN A 112 5.54 10.79 -0.89
N PHE A 113 6.75 10.28 -1.15
CA PHE A 113 7.45 10.55 -2.40
C PHE A 113 7.06 9.52 -3.47
N PRO A 114 7.05 9.91 -4.77
CA PRO A 114 7.16 11.28 -5.26
C PRO A 114 5.86 12.08 -5.07
N ALA A 115 5.95 13.41 -5.12
CA ALA A 115 4.77 14.24 -5.30
C ALA A 115 4.11 14.01 -6.65
N ALA A 116 2.79 13.86 -6.69
CA ALA A 116 2.08 13.73 -7.95
C ALA A 116 2.18 15.03 -8.77
N THR A 117 2.27 14.88 -10.08
CA THR A 117 2.23 15.97 -11.07
C THR A 117 1.17 15.65 -12.14
N PRO A 118 0.79 16.60 -13.02
CA PRO A 118 -0.10 16.28 -14.13
C PRO A 118 0.48 15.21 -15.07
N ILE A 119 -0.39 14.44 -15.73
CA ILE A 119 0.01 13.47 -16.77
C ILE A 119 0.79 14.19 -17.88
N LYS A 120 1.94 13.63 -18.28
CA LYS A 120 2.89 14.25 -19.20
C LYS A 120 2.86 13.68 -20.62
N THR A 121 2.17 12.56 -20.84
CA THR A 121 2.15 11.86 -22.13
C THR A 121 0.74 11.81 -22.72
N THR A 122 0.62 12.21 -23.98
CA THR A 122 -0.64 12.24 -24.73
C THR A 122 -0.55 11.38 -25.98
N ILE A 123 -1.60 10.61 -26.29
CA ILE A 123 -1.80 9.94 -27.57
C ILE A 123 -3.05 10.55 -28.21
N SER A 124 -2.90 11.13 -29.39
CA SER A 124 -3.94 11.90 -30.07
C SER A 124 -4.40 11.20 -31.36
N GLY A 125 -5.71 10.96 -31.46
CA GLY A 125 -6.37 10.51 -32.70
C GLY A 125 -6.65 11.64 -33.70
N GLN A 126 -6.34 12.89 -33.32
CA GLN A 126 -6.47 14.11 -34.13
C GLN A 126 -7.87 14.36 -34.71
N GLY A 127 -8.91 13.73 -34.17
CA GLY A 127 -10.28 13.76 -34.66
C GLY A 127 -10.53 12.95 -35.93
N ILE A 128 -9.50 12.29 -36.49
CA ILE A 128 -9.56 11.58 -37.77
C ILE A 128 -9.46 10.05 -37.62
N SER A 129 -8.97 9.57 -36.47
CA SER A 129 -8.76 8.15 -36.23
C SER A 129 -9.15 7.72 -34.82
N ARG A 130 -9.62 6.47 -34.71
CA ARG A 130 -9.72 5.76 -33.43
C ARG A 130 -8.30 5.52 -32.90
N ILE A 131 -8.10 5.57 -31.58
CA ILE A 131 -6.76 5.40 -31.01
C ILE A 131 -6.38 3.92 -30.95
N PHE A 132 -7.15 3.10 -30.21
CA PHE A 132 -6.86 1.68 -30.03
C PHE A 132 -7.99 0.78 -30.52
N ASN A 133 -7.62 -0.33 -31.15
CA ASN A 133 -8.52 -1.38 -31.57
C ASN A 133 -7.93 -2.76 -31.28
N THR A 134 -8.52 -3.49 -30.35
CA THR A 134 -8.07 -4.83 -29.93
C THR A 134 -9.02 -5.95 -30.32
N ILE A 135 -9.87 -5.77 -31.34
CA ILE A 135 -10.84 -6.80 -31.76
C ILE A 135 -10.25 -7.88 -32.70
N TYR A 136 -8.97 -7.76 -33.06
CA TYR A 136 -8.29 -8.66 -34.00
C TYR A 136 -7.95 -10.02 -33.37
N GLU A 137 -7.35 -10.94 -34.16
CA GLU A 137 -7.32 -12.41 -33.97
C GLU A 137 -7.20 -12.91 -32.51
N ASN A 138 -6.38 -12.28 -31.68
CA ASN A 138 -6.11 -12.74 -30.31
C ASN A 138 -6.90 -11.99 -29.21
N LYS A 139 -7.66 -10.96 -29.57
CA LYS A 139 -8.42 -10.08 -28.65
C LYS A 139 -7.62 -9.71 -27.39
N PRO A 140 -6.41 -9.14 -27.54
CA PRO A 140 -5.49 -9.00 -26.43
C PRO A 140 -6.03 -8.08 -25.35
N SER A 141 -5.57 -8.33 -24.13
CA SER A 141 -5.69 -7.38 -23.03
C SER A 141 -4.84 -6.14 -23.28
N LEU A 142 -5.37 -4.99 -22.86
CA LEU A 142 -4.73 -3.69 -22.96
C LEU A 142 -4.72 -3.02 -21.59
N ALA A 143 -3.54 -2.79 -21.05
CA ALA A 143 -3.35 -1.97 -19.85
C ALA A 143 -2.72 -0.63 -20.24
N LEU A 144 -3.35 0.48 -19.82
CA LEU A 144 -2.88 1.83 -20.07
C LEU A 144 -2.66 2.54 -18.74
N SER A 145 -1.50 3.17 -18.56
CA SER A 145 -1.16 3.88 -17.33
C SER A 145 -0.53 5.24 -17.58
N ASN A 146 -0.98 6.29 -16.87
CA ASN A 146 -0.44 7.65 -16.94
C ASN A 146 -0.50 8.25 -18.35
N LEU A 147 -1.67 8.20 -19.00
CA LEU A 147 -1.85 8.63 -20.38
C LEU A 147 -3.04 9.56 -20.54
N ILE A 148 -2.91 10.52 -21.46
CA ILE A 148 -4.05 11.26 -22.01
C ILE A 148 -4.36 10.69 -23.38
N LEU A 149 -5.56 10.16 -23.58
CA LEU A 149 -6.10 9.79 -24.89
C LEU A 149 -6.99 10.93 -25.35
N LYS A 150 -6.62 11.58 -26.46
CA LYS A 150 -7.29 12.80 -26.89
C LYS A 150 -7.78 12.73 -28.33
N ASP A 151 -8.94 13.31 -28.58
CA ASP A 151 -9.49 13.53 -29.92
C ASP A 151 -9.58 12.21 -30.73
N GLY A 152 -9.91 11.08 -30.09
CA GLY A 152 -10.16 9.82 -30.78
C GLY A 152 -11.48 9.88 -31.56
N SER A 153 -11.51 9.38 -32.79
CA SER A 153 -12.72 9.42 -33.62
C SER A 153 -12.93 8.17 -34.45
N ALA A 154 -14.07 7.50 -34.27
CA ALA A 154 -14.52 6.40 -35.10
C ALA A 154 -15.57 6.83 -36.14
N LEU A 155 -15.82 8.13 -36.31
CA LEU A 155 -16.88 8.62 -37.23
C LEU A 155 -16.56 8.37 -38.71
N SER A 156 -15.29 8.23 -39.05
CA SER A 156 -14.82 7.86 -40.39
C SER A 156 -14.80 6.34 -40.64
N ASP A 157 -15.05 5.51 -39.61
CA ASP A 157 -15.07 4.05 -39.72
C ASP A 157 -16.38 3.61 -40.39
N THR A 158 -16.26 2.93 -41.55
CA THR A 158 -17.39 2.49 -42.38
C THR A 158 -18.07 1.22 -41.87
N ASN A 159 -17.46 0.48 -40.94
CA ASN A 159 -17.97 -0.82 -40.54
C ASN A 159 -18.89 -0.75 -39.33
N TYR A 160 -18.47 -0.05 -38.25
CA TYR A 160 -19.23 -0.08 -36.99
C TYR A 160 -19.28 1.27 -36.25
N SER A 161 -18.46 2.27 -36.63
CA SER A 161 -18.40 3.61 -35.99
C SER A 161 -18.47 3.59 -34.45
N VAL A 162 -17.72 2.68 -33.80
CA VAL A 162 -17.72 2.46 -32.35
C VAL A 162 -16.38 2.74 -31.69
N GLY A 163 -16.41 3.12 -30.41
CA GLY A 163 -15.21 3.21 -29.56
C GLY A 163 -14.25 4.30 -30.02
N GLY A 164 -14.61 5.58 -29.85
CA GLY A 164 -13.85 6.70 -30.41
C GLY A 164 -12.39 6.72 -29.98
N ALA A 165 -12.11 6.47 -28.69
CA ALA A 165 -10.75 6.22 -28.23
C ALA A 165 -10.39 4.73 -28.33
N ILE A 166 -11.22 3.85 -27.77
CA ILE A 166 -10.89 2.44 -27.59
C ILE A 166 -12.03 1.53 -28.05
N TYR A 167 -11.72 0.63 -28.97
CA TYR A 167 -12.57 -0.51 -29.32
C TYR A 167 -11.93 -1.80 -28.79
N ALA A 168 -12.47 -2.33 -27.68
CA ALA A 168 -11.83 -3.39 -26.91
C ALA A 168 -12.48 -4.77 -27.14
N GLY A 169 -11.68 -5.75 -27.56
CA GLY A 169 -12.07 -7.17 -27.62
C GLY A 169 -11.67 -7.98 -26.37
N GLY A 170 -10.55 -7.61 -25.73
CA GLY A 170 -10.04 -8.23 -24.50
C GLY A 170 -10.27 -7.39 -23.25
N ALA A 171 -9.63 -7.78 -22.14
CA ALA A 171 -9.68 -7.03 -20.89
C ALA A 171 -9.00 -5.66 -21.03
N LEU A 172 -9.67 -4.60 -20.58
CA LEU A 172 -9.17 -3.22 -20.62
C LEU A 172 -8.95 -2.70 -19.19
N THR A 173 -7.72 -2.28 -18.90
CA THR A 173 -7.37 -1.65 -17.61
C THR A 173 -6.80 -0.26 -17.85
N LEU A 174 -7.42 0.75 -17.24
CA LEU A 174 -7.03 2.16 -17.30
C LEU A 174 -6.63 2.63 -15.90
N ASN A 175 -5.36 3.00 -15.71
CA ASN A 175 -4.86 3.51 -14.43
C ASN A 175 -4.33 4.94 -14.61
N ASN A 176 -4.98 5.93 -14.00
CA ASN A 176 -4.63 7.34 -14.18
C ASN A 176 -4.61 7.72 -15.68
N VAL A 177 -5.74 7.49 -16.35
CA VAL A 177 -5.90 7.74 -17.79
C VAL A 177 -7.01 8.74 -18.00
N ASN A 178 -6.71 9.79 -18.76
CA ASN A 178 -7.72 10.75 -19.19
C ASN A 178 -8.18 10.38 -20.61
N ILE A 179 -9.50 10.38 -20.87
CA ILE A 179 -10.04 10.27 -22.23
C ILE A 179 -10.83 11.54 -22.54
N LEU A 180 -10.32 12.31 -23.49
CA LEU A 180 -10.78 13.67 -23.78
C LEU A 180 -11.31 13.75 -25.21
N ASN A 181 -12.49 14.35 -25.36
CA ASN A 181 -13.10 14.74 -26.65
C ASN A 181 -13.24 13.61 -27.68
N SER A 182 -13.40 12.36 -27.24
CA SER A 182 -13.52 11.22 -28.17
C SER A 182 -14.93 11.09 -28.72
N LYS A 183 -15.05 10.66 -29.99
CA LYS A 183 -16.31 10.65 -30.75
C LYS A 183 -16.56 9.34 -31.49
N ALA A 184 -17.78 8.83 -31.38
CA ALA A 184 -18.26 7.66 -32.11
C ALA A 184 -19.79 7.73 -32.27
N LYS A 185 -20.41 6.81 -33.01
CA LYS A 185 -21.87 6.62 -32.96
C LYS A 185 -22.29 5.89 -31.69
N VAL A 186 -21.51 4.89 -31.28
CA VAL A 186 -21.73 4.13 -30.04
C VAL A 186 -20.42 3.99 -29.27
N GLY A 187 -20.44 4.27 -27.97
CA GLY A 187 -19.21 4.21 -27.16
C GLY A 187 -18.25 5.33 -27.51
N GLY A 188 -18.60 6.58 -27.20
CA GLY A 188 -17.83 7.77 -27.61
C GLY A 188 -16.37 7.70 -27.16
N ALA A 189 -16.12 7.27 -25.92
CA ALA A 189 -14.79 6.93 -25.45
C ALA A 189 -14.46 5.46 -25.70
N ILE A 190 -15.25 4.54 -25.15
CA ILE A 190 -14.95 3.11 -25.06
C ILE A 190 -16.11 2.29 -25.61
N TYR A 191 -15.80 1.28 -26.40
CA TYR A 191 -16.74 0.23 -26.78
C TYR A 191 -16.18 -1.16 -26.44
N LEU A 192 -16.94 -1.94 -25.67
CA LEU A 192 -16.58 -3.31 -25.28
C LEU A 192 -17.28 -4.33 -26.19
N ASN A 193 -16.51 -5.24 -26.77
CA ASN A 193 -17.01 -6.25 -27.69
C ASN A 193 -16.57 -7.65 -27.27
N ASP A 194 -17.38 -8.64 -27.60
CA ASP A 194 -17.11 -10.05 -27.35
C ASP A 194 -17.17 -10.47 -25.86
N VAL A 195 -17.14 -11.78 -25.62
CA VAL A 195 -17.26 -12.40 -24.27
C VAL A 195 -16.03 -12.19 -23.39
N THR A 196 -14.88 -11.86 -23.99
CA THR A 196 -13.60 -11.68 -23.29
C THR A 196 -13.37 -10.27 -22.78
N SER A 197 -14.20 -9.30 -23.18
CA SER A 197 -14.00 -7.90 -22.79
C SER A 197 -14.48 -7.62 -21.36
N SER A 198 -13.66 -6.86 -20.64
CA SER A 198 -13.95 -6.32 -19.32
C SER A 198 -13.33 -4.93 -19.20
N LEU A 199 -13.76 -4.15 -18.21
CA LEU A 199 -13.28 -2.78 -18.01
C LEU A 199 -12.93 -2.55 -16.54
N THR A 200 -11.73 -2.07 -16.30
CA THR A 200 -11.31 -1.51 -15.01
C THR A 200 -10.77 -0.10 -15.22
N ILE A 201 -11.35 0.88 -14.54
CA ILE A 201 -10.88 2.27 -14.48
C ILE A 201 -10.49 2.57 -13.04
N ASN A 202 -9.25 3.02 -12.83
CA ASN A 202 -8.75 3.51 -11.55
C ASN A 202 -8.13 4.89 -11.78
N TYR A 203 -8.79 5.93 -11.29
CA TYR A 203 -8.39 7.33 -11.47
C TYR A 203 -8.39 7.80 -12.94
N GLY A 204 -8.71 9.07 -13.15
CA GLY A 204 -8.68 9.70 -14.46
C GLY A 204 -9.87 10.61 -14.71
N VAL A 205 -9.75 11.38 -15.78
CA VAL A 205 -10.74 12.39 -16.21
C VAL A 205 -11.27 12.03 -17.59
N PHE A 206 -12.58 11.84 -17.67
CA PHE A 206 -13.29 11.57 -18.90
C PHE A 206 -14.16 12.78 -19.24
N ASP A 207 -13.71 13.57 -20.21
CA ASP A 207 -14.25 14.89 -20.48
C ASP A 207 -14.59 15.07 -21.97
N GLY A 208 -15.77 15.61 -22.25
CA GLY A 208 -16.17 16.00 -23.61
C GLY A 208 -16.39 14.85 -24.59
N ASN A 209 -16.49 13.60 -24.12
CA ASN A 209 -16.70 12.44 -25.01
C ASN A 209 -18.16 12.41 -25.49
N ASN A 210 -18.40 12.08 -26.76
CA ASN A 210 -19.73 12.18 -27.36
C ASN A 210 -20.07 10.99 -28.27
N ALA A 211 -21.29 10.49 -28.13
CA ALA A 211 -21.90 9.53 -29.05
C ALA A 211 -23.43 9.65 -29.06
N ASP A 212 -24.06 9.05 -30.06
CA ASP A 212 -25.52 8.95 -30.12
C ASP A 212 -26.02 8.04 -28.99
N GLN A 213 -25.31 6.94 -28.73
CA GLN A 213 -25.58 6.01 -27.63
C GLN A 213 -24.29 5.68 -26.87
N GLY A 214 -24.33 5.74 -25.54
CA GLY A 214 -23.14 5.48 -24.73
C GLY A 214 -22.02 6.47 -25.02
N SER A 215 -22.24 7.77 -24.77
CA SER A 215 -21.23 8.83 -25.00
C SER A 215 -19.88 8.55 -24.33
N LEU A 216 -19.89 7.77 -23.26
CA LEU A 216 -18.67 7.23 -22.66
C LEU A 216 -18.48 5.75 -23.00
N LEU A 217 -19.47 4.92 -22.67
CA LEU A 217 -19.36 3.46 -22.74
C LEU A 217 -20.55 2.83 -23.48
N GLY A 218 -20.22 2.07 -24.53
CA GLY A 218 -21.13 1.15 -25.21
C GLY A 218 -20.59 -0.28 -25.17
N MET A 219 -21.46 -1.27 -25.44
CA MET A 219 -21.05 -2.68 -25.48
C MET A 219 -21.99 -3.55 -26.30
N THR A 220 -21.50 -4.72 -26.74
CA THR A 220 -22.38 -5.76 -27.31
C THR A 220 -23.22 -6.40 -26.21
N CYS A 221 -24.47 -6.76 -26.50
CA CYS A 221 -25.39 -7.30 -25.49
C CYS A 221 -25.46 -8.82 -25.46
N SER A 222 -25.17 -9.45 -26.61
CA SER A 222 -25.22 -10.89 -26.77
C SER A 222 -24.08 -11.33 -27.66
N ASP A 223 -23.40 -12.38 -27.21
CA ASP A 223 -22.33 -13.06 -27.92
C ASP A 223 -22.57 -14.57 -27.73
N ASN A 224 -22.21 -15.40 -28.71
CA ASN A 224 -22.42 -16.86 -28.67
C ASN A 224 -23.85 -17.32 -28.29
N LEU A 225 -24.87 -16.63 -28.82
CA LEU A 225 -26.31 -16.91 -28.60
C LEU A 225 -26.81 -16.71 -27.16
N GLY A 226 -26.02 -16.09 -26.27
CA GLY A 226 -26.39 -15.81 -24.88
C GLY A 226 -26.15 -14.36 -24.48
N PHE A 227 -26.60 -13.96 -23.28
CA PHE A 227 -26.22 -12.67 -22.71
C PHE A 227 -24.72 -12.63 -22.44
N THR A 228 -24.06 -11.56 -22.86
CA THR A 228 -22.63 -11.41 -22.60
C THR A 228 -22.39 -11.04 -21.14
N THR A 229 -21.69 -11.90 -20.41
CA THR A 229 -21.27 -11.64 -19.03
C THR A 229 -20.02 -10.76 -19.01
N ARG A 230 -20.05 -9.65 -18.25
CA ARG A 230 -18.88 -8.75 -18.13
C ARG A 230 -18.72 -8.21 -16.72
N THR A 231 -17.46 -7.96 -16.35
CA THR A 231 -17.11 -7.20 -15.14
C THR A 231 -16.68 -5.80 -15.54
N ILE A 232 -17.28 -4.79 -14.90
CA ILE A 232 -16.99 -3.38 -15.13
C ILE A 232 -16.78 -2.70 -13.77
N ALA A 233 -15.55 -2.28 -13.50
CA ALA A 233 -15.18 -1.56 -12.28
C ALA A 233 -14.71 -0.15 -12.62
N ILE A 234 -15.36 0.86 -12.03
CA ILE A 234 -15.05 2.27 -12.24
C ILE A 234 -14.80 2.92 -10.89
N ASN A 235 -13.55 3.26 -10.63
CA ASN A 235 -13.11 3.71 -9.32
C ASN A 235 -12.39 5.06 -9.40
N TYR A 236 -12.75 5.97 -8.51
CA TYR A 236 -12.00 7.20 -8.23
C TYR A 236 -11.85 8.14 -9.44
N ALA A 237 -12.80 8.14 -10.39
CA ALA A 237 -12.71 8.90 -11.64
C ALA A 237 -13.71 10.07 -11.71
N SER A 238 -13.41 11.04 -12.58
CA SER A 238 -14.30 12.15 -12.91
C SER A 238 -14.87 12.03 -14.31
N PHE A 239 -16.18 12.22 -14.43
CA PHE A 239 -16.92 12.22 -15.68
C PHE A 239 -17.66 13.55 -15.82
N LEU A 240 -17.23 14.36 -16.80
CA LEU A 240 -17.83 15.67 -17.01
C LEU A 240 -17.98 16.03 -18.48
N ASN A 241 -18.99 16.84 -18.76
CA ASN A 241 -19.31 17.33 -20.11
C ASN A 241 -19.43 16.23 -21.19
N ASN A 242 -19.71 14.99 -20.80
CA ASN A 242 -19.89 13.91 -21.76
C ASN A 242 -21.32 13.92 -22.31
N GLY A 243 -21.44 13.61 -23.60
CA GLY A 243 -22.67 13.61 -24.35
C GLY A 243 -23.14 14.99 -24.78
N SER A 244 -24.31 15.02 -25.40
CA SER A 244 -24.94 16.22 -25.93
C SER A 244 -26.47 16.10 -25.86
N ALA A 245 -27.19 17.16 -26.27
CA ALA A 245 -28.65 17.15 -26.30
C ALA A 245 -29.25 16.08 -27.25
N SER A 246 -28.46 15.53 -28.17
CA SER A 246 -28.86 14.41 -29.04
C SER A 246 -28.48 13.03 -28.49
N SER A 247 -27.63 12.96 -27.47
CA SER A 247 -27.19 11.69 -26.89
C SER A 247 -28.33 11.00 -26.15
N LEU A 248 -28.52 9.71 -26.43
CA LEU A 248 -29.52 8.85 -25.80
C LEU A 248 -28.99 8.27 -24.48
N SER A 249 -27.67 8.07 -24.37
CA SER A 249 -27.06 7.68 -23.11
C SER A 249 -25.58 8.03 -22.97
N MET A 250 -25.06 7.98 -21.73
CA MET A 250 -23.62 8.10 -21.44
C MET A 250 -22.98 6.73 -21.17
N PHE A 251 -23.58 5.96 -20.28
CA PHE A 251 -23.30 4.53 -20.05
C PHE A 251 -24.48 3.71 -20.55
N SER A 252 -24.26 2.92 -21.60
CA SER A 252 -25.29 2.06 -22.20
C SER A 252 -25.05 0.60 -21.82
N PHE A 253 -25.57 0.17 -20.67
CA PHE A 253 -25.41 -1.21 -20.21
C PHE A 253 -26.43 -2.16 -20.85
N CYS A 254 -25.96 -3.34 -21.25
CA CYS A 254 -26.76 -4.47 -21.72
C CYS A 254 -25.95 -5.78 -21.54
N GLY A 255 -26.55 -6.94 -21.83
CA GLY A 255 -25.98 -8.25 -21.53
C GLY A 255 -26.26 -8.67 -20.08
N GLN A 256 -25.31 -9.37 -19.46
CA GLN A 256 -25.31 -9.69 -18.03
C GLN A 256 -24.09 -9.05 -17.33
N PRO A 257 -24.02 -7.71 -17.24
CA PRO A 257 -22.88 -7.05 -16.63
C PRO A 257 -22.97 -7.04 -15.09
N ALA A 258 -21.82 -7.15 -14.44
CA ALA A 258 -21.58 -6.86 -13.04
C ALA A 258 -20.77 -5.55 -12.94
N ILE A 259 -21.44 -4.48 -12.48
CA ILE A 259 -20.93 -3.11 -12.55
C ILE A 259 -20.74 -2.56 -11.14
N THR A 260 -19.59 -1.92 -10.89
CA THR A 260 -19.30 -1.20 -9.65
C THR A 260 -18.77 0.20 -9.93
N PHE A 261 -19.39 1.22 -9.34
CA PHE A 261 -18.91 2.59 -9.32
C PHE A 261 -18.52 2.95 -7.88
N THR A 262 -17.24 3.25 -7.65
CA THR A 262 -16.72 3.58 -6.33
C THR A 262 -16.09 4.96 -6.32
N ALA A 263 -16.56 5.88 -5.47
CA ALA A 263 -15.92 7.17 -5.24
C ALA A 263 -15.69 8.01 -6.50
N ASN A 264 -16.66 8.04 -7.42
CA ASN A 264 -16.58 8.82 -8.65
C ASN A 264 -17.37 10.13 -8.56
N THR A 265 -16.94 11.14 -9.32
CA THR A 265 -17.72 12.37 -9.57
C THR A 265 -18.30 12.35 -10.98
N LEU A 266 -19.62 12.45 -11.11
CA LEU A 266 -20.33 12.57 -12.39
C LEU A 266 -21.09 13.91 -12.40
N THR A 267 -20.65 14.86 -13.22
CA THR A 267 -21.22 16.22 -13.24
C THR A 267 -21.24 16.85 -14.61
N ASN A 268 -22.19 17.75 -14.87
CA ASN A 268 -22.28 18.50 -16.13
C ASN A 268 -22.36 17.62 -17.39
N ASN A 269 -22.70 16.33 -17.26
CA ASN A 269 -22.92 15.47 -18.41
C ASN A 269 -24.30 15.75 -18.99
N VAL A 270 -24.44 15.55 -20.30
CA VAL A 270 -25.64 15.90 -21.05
C VAL A 270 -26.15 14.69 -21.82
N ALA A 271 -27.44 14.43 -21.70
CA ALA A 271 -28.20 13.58 -22.60
C ALA A 271 -29.50 14.30 -23.00
N ASN A 272 -30.23 13.74 -23.95
CA ASN A 272 -31.49 14.29 -24.41
C ASN A 272 -32.47 14.47 -23.23
N SER A 273 -32.99 15.68 -23.07
CA SER A 273 -33.85 16.06 -21.92
C SER A 273 -35.24 15.39 -21.91
N ASN A 274 -35.67 14.82 -23.04
CA ASN A 274 -36.99 14.18 -23.17
C ASN A 274 -36.94 12.65 -23.12
N GLN A 275 -35.79 12.05 -23.42
CA GLN A 275 -35.68 10.60 -23.56
C GLN A 275 -34.30 10.00 -23.25
N GLY A 276 -33.29 10.82 -23.01
CA GLY A 276 -31.92 10.37 -22.80
C GLY A 276 -31.60 10.06 -21.33
N SER A 277 -30.70 9.11 -21.09
CA SER A 277 -30.30 8.74 -19.73
C SER A 277 -28.80 8.60 -19.54
N LEU A 278 -28.23 9.15 -18.46
CA LEU A 278 -26.78 9.03 -18.26
C LEU A 278 -26.36 7.61 -17.92
N ILE A 279 -26.99 6.98 -16.93
CA ILE A 279 -26.76 5.60 -16.54
C ILE A 279 -28.00 4.80 -16.94
N GLN A 280 -27.93 4.07 -18.06
CA GLN A 280 -29.00 3.21 -18.53
C GLN A 280 -28.82 1.79 -17.99
N PHE A 281 -29.68 1.36 -17.07
CA PHE A 281 -29.65 0.02 -16.47
C PHE A 281 -31.06 -0.57 -16.37
N THR A 282 -31.67 -0.85 -17.53
CA THR A 282 -33.03 -1.40 -17.63
C THR A 282 -33.24 -2.09 -18.98
N GLN A 283 -34.22 -2.99 -19.06
CA GLN A 283 -34.70 -3.56 -20.33
C GLN A 283 -35.62 -2.61 -21.10
N THR A 284 -36.23 -1.62 -20.45
CA THR A 284 -37.20 -0.71 -21.06
C THR A 284 -36.64 0.69 -21.12
N THR A 285 -36.48 1.26 -22.31
CA THR A 285 -36.10 2.66 -22.49
C THR A 285 -37.10 3.37 -23.40
N PRO A 286 -37.09 4.72 -23.45
CA PRO A 286 -37.91 5.44 -24.41
C PRO A 286 -37.60 5.10 -25.89
N GLN A 287 -36.41 4.53 -26.15
CA GLN A 287 -35.98 4.11 -27.49
C GLN A 287 -36.43 2.68 -27.84
N GLY A 288 -36.94 1.92 -26.87
CA GLY A 288 -37.40 0.55 -27.06
C GLY A 288 -36.80 -0.42 -26.06
N LYS A 289 -36.73 -1.69 -26.45
CA LYS A 289 -36.23 -2.77 -25.59
C LYS A 289 -34.71 -2.93 -25.70
N VAL A 290 -34.08 -3.11 -24.55
CA VAL A 290 -32.64 -3.38 -24.41
C VAL A 290 -32.45 -4.78 -23.83
N ASN A 291 -31.52 -5.55 -24.39
CA ASN A 291 -31.21 -6.90 -23.93
C ASN A 291 -30.36 -6.84 -22.64
N LEU A 292 -31.00 -6.71 -21.48
CA LEU A 292 -30.37 -6.76 -20.16
C LEU A 292 -30.87 -7.98 -19.38
N SER A 293 -29.97 -8.74 -18.76
CA SER A 293 -30.29 -9.94 -17.98
C SER A 293 -30.85 -9.59 -16.60
N ASP A 294 -31.73 -10.44 -16.06
CA ASP A 294 -32.20 -10.34 -14.67
C ASP A 294 -31.09 -10.59 -13.65
N ASN A 295 -29.99 -11.23 -14.07
CA ASN A 295 -28.82 -11.50 -13.23
C ASN A 295 -27.79 -10.36 -13.26
N SER A 296 -28.07 -9.25 -13.94
CA SER A 296 -27.18 -8.09 -13.96
C SER A 296 -27.13 -7.40 -12.60
N THR A 297 -25.99 -6.81 -12.26
CA THR A 297 -25.82 -6.07 -11.00
C THR A 297 -25.20 -4.70 -11.22
N LEU A 298 -25.71 -3.69 -10.53
CA LEU A 298 -25.15 -2.35 -10.45
C LEU A 298 -24.93 -1.97 -8.98
N SER A 299 -23.70 -1.66 -8.61
CA SER A 299 -23.35 -1.12 -7.30
C SER A 299 -22.81 0.29 -7.45
N LEU A 300 -23.43 1.25 -6.77
CA LEU A 300 -22.93 2.62 -6.63
C LEU A 300 -22.55 2.83 -5.17
N THR A 301 -21.26 3.01 -4.89
CA THR A 301 -20.73 3.26 -3.54
C THR A 301 -19.98 4.57 -3.47
N SER A 302 -20.43 5.48 -2.61
CA SER A 302 -19.74 6.75 -2.34
C SER A 302 -19.56 7.64 -3.58
N ASN A 303 -20.52 7.70 -4.51
CA ASN A 303 -20.39 8.55 -5.70
C ASN A 303 -21.06 9.92 -5.49
N THR A 304 -20.53 10.96 -6.15
CA THR A 304 -21.18 12.28 -6.25
C THR A 304 -21.70 12.49 -7.67
N ILE A 305 -23.02 12.44 -7.84
CA ILE A 305 -23.72 12.50 -9.13
C ILE A 305 -24.70 13.67 -9.13
N VAL A 306 -24.22 14.83 -9.56
CA VAL A 306 -24.90 16.13 -9.40
C VAL A 306 -24.74 17.01 -10.63
N ARG A 307 -25.63 18.00 -10.83
CA ARG A 307 -25.56 19.00 -11.90
C ARG A 307 -25.46 18.40 -13.31
N ASN A 308 -26.06 17.23 -13.52
CA ASN A 308 -26.19 16.64 -14.84
C ASN A 308 -27.50 17.09 -15.51
N ASN A 309 -27.56 17.03 -16.84
CA ASN A 309 -28.75 17.37 -17.61
C ASN A 309 -29.18 16.20 -18.50
N ALA A 310 -30.27 15.52 -18.13
CA ALA A 310 -30.81 14.40 -18.89
C ALA A 310 -32.30 14.25 -18.58
N TRP A 311 -33.04 13.48 -19.38
CA TRP A 311 -34.38 13.05 -18.97
C TRP A 311 -34.27 12.26 -17.65
N ALA A 312 -33.35 11.30 -17.56
CA ALA A 312 -33.05 10.54 -16.34
C ALA A 312 -31.53 10.43 -16.11
N THR A 313 -31.05 10.71 -14.90
CA THR A 313 -29.63 10.49 -14.58
C THR A 313 -29.36 9.00 -14.41
N LEU A 314 -30.08 8.32 -13.49
CA LEU A 314 -30.15 6.87 -13.42
C LEU A 314 -31.51 6.40 -13.95
N LEU A 315 -31.51 5.68 -15.08
CA LEU A 315 -32.69 4.99 -15.59
C LEU A 315 -32.62 3.52 -15.20
N TYR A 316 -33.60 3.04 -14.44
CA TYR A 316 -33.63 1.68 -13.93
C TYR A 316 -35.01 1.02 -14.07
N GLY A 317 -35.03 -0.31 -14.07
CA GLY A 317 -36.25 -1.12 -14.14
C GLY A 317 -36.27 -2.21 -13.06
N TYR A 318 -37.24 -3.12 -13.11
CA TYR A 318 -37.33 -4.24 -12.15
C TYR A 318 -36.17 -5.24 -12.29
N ASN A 319 -35.59 -5.36 -13.48
CA ASN A 319 -34.51 -6.30 -13.79
C ASN A 319 -33.23 -5.98 -12.99
N GLY A 320 -32.50 -7.03 -12.61
CA GLY A 320 -31.20 -6.91 -11.95
C GLY A 320 -31.24 -6.32 -10.54
N ILE A 321 -30.10 -6.38 -9.86
CA ILE A 321 -29.91 -5.81 -8.52
C ILE A 321 -29.20 -4.47 -8.64
N LYS A 322 -29.75 -3.43 -7.99
CA LYS A 322 -29.16 -2.10 -7.88
C LYS A 322 -28.89 -1.79 -6.42
N ALA A 323 -27.63 -1.76 -6.00
CA ALA A 323 -27.24 -1.42 -4.64
C ALA A 323 -26.64 0.00 -4.63
N LEU A 324 -27.27 0.94 -3.93
CA LEU A 324 -26.79 2.30 -3.78
C LEU A 324 -26.44 2.54 -2.32
N SER A 325 -25.16 2.78 -2.04
CA SER A 325 -24.64 3.06 -0.70
C SER A 325 -23.83 4.34 -0.65
N ASN A 326 -24.10 5.23 0.31
CA ASN A 326 -23.28 6.40 0.60
C ASN A 326 -23.14 7.42 -0.57
N ASN A 327 -24.07 7.44 -1.52
CA ASN A 327 -23.98 8.32 -2.70
C ASN A 327 -24.70 9.65 -2.47
N ILE A 328 -24.29 10.67 -3.20
CA ILE A 328 -25.08 11.87 -3.48
C ILE A 328 -25.62 11.72 -4.90
N LEU A 329 -26.94 11.56 -5.05
CA LEU A 329 -27.63 11.46 -6.34
C LEU A 329 -28.83 12.42 -6.35
N ALA A 330 -28.52 13.70 -6.53
CA ALA A 330 -29.44 14.82 -6.43
C ALA A 330 -28.95 16.01 -7.27
N TYR A 331 -29.73 17.10 -7.29
CA TYR A 331 -29.40 18.33 -8.00
C TYR A 331 -29.11 18.16 -9.51
N ASN A 332 -29.81 17.24 -10.17
CA ASN A 332 -29.74 17.03 -11.62
C ASN A 332 -30.98 17.63 -12.30
N THR A 333 -30.83 18.14 -13.52
CA THR A 333 -31.98 18.51 -14.37
C THR A 333 -32.63 17.23 -14.90
N GLY A 334 -33.97 17.21 -14.95
CA GLY A 334 -34.78 16.00 -15.16
C GLY A 334 -34.96 15.21 -13.87
N LYS A 335 -34.86 13.87 -13.92
CA LYS A 335 -34.91 13.00 -12.73
C LYS A 335 -33.53 12.52 -12.36
N SER A 336 -33.19 12.50 -11.07
CA SER A 336 -31.97 11.84 -10.59
C SER A 336 -32.07 10.32 -10.72
N CYS A 337 -33.24 9.77 -10.44
CA CYS A 337 -33.55 8.36 -10.68
C CYS A 337 -34.94 8.28 -11.29
N ARG A 338 -35.10 7.48 -12.34
CA ARG A 338 -36.40 7.22 -12.97
C ARG A 338 -36.64 5.72 -13.09
N TYR A 339 -37.82 5.30 -12.66
CA TYR A 339 -38.28 3.94 -12.88
C TYR A 339 -38.89 3.82 -14.29
N ALA A 340 -38.46 2.80 -15.04
CA ALA A 340 -38.81 2.67 -16.45
C ALA A 340 -40.09 1.84 -16.71
N ASP A 341 -40.47 0.95 -15.78
CA ASP A 341 -41.50 -0.07 -16.02
C ASP A 341 -42.89 0.33 -15.51
N GLY A 342 -43.18 1.65 -15.51
CA GLY A 342 -44.50 2.20 -15.18
C GLY A 342 -44.50 3.07 -13.92
N ASP A 343 -45.55 2.92 -13.12
CA ASP A 343 -45.79 3.74 -11.92
C ASP A 343 -45.04 3.16 -10.71
N VAL A 344 -43.95 3.81 -10.31
CA VAL A 344 -43.06 3.37 -9.21
C VAL A 344 -43.78 3.22 -7.88
N THR A 345 -44.89 3.95 -7.66
CA THR A 345 -45.65 3.92 -6.41
C THR A 345 -46.40 2.60 -6.20
N LYS A 346 -46.53 1.78 -7.26
CA LYS A 346 -47.21 0.48 -7.23
C LYS A 346 -46.23 -0.70 -7.23
N VAL A 347 -44.93 -0.42 -7.13
CA VAL A 347 -43.88 -1.44 -7.24
C VAL A 347 -43.56 -2.00 -5.85
N GLU A 348 -43.74 -3.31 -5.69
CA GLU A 348 -43.37 -4.04 -4.47
C GLU A 348 -42.01 -4.76 -4.56
N LYS A 349 -41.36 -4.77 -5.73
CA LYS A 349 -39.98 -5.29 -5.89
C LYS A 349 -39.28 -4.55 -7.02
N SER A 350 -38.64 -3.45 -6.67
CA SER A 350 -37.88 -2.65 -7.65
C SER A 350 -36.48 -3.22 -7.95
N GLY A 351 -35.98 -4.16 -7.14
CA GLY A 351 -34.59 -4.65 -7.19
C GLY A 351 -33.57 -3.60 -6.75
N VAL A 352 -34.01 -2.53 -6.07
CA VAL A 352 -33.15 -1.48 -5.51
C VAL A 352 -32.94 -1.72 -4.01
N ALA A 353 -31.70 -1.59 -3.56
CA ALA A 353 -31.33 -1.53 -2.14
C ALA A 353 -30.63 -0.20 -1.86
N LEU A 354 -31.08 0.52 -0.83
CA LEU A 354 -30.52 1.81 -0.40
C LEU A 354 -29.90 1.70 0.97
N VAL A 355 -28.73 2.34 1.15
CA VAL A 355 -28.02 2.46 2.44
C VAL A 355 -27.34 3.84 2.51
N TYR A 356 -27.81 4.74 3.36
CA TYR A 356 -27.21 6.05 3.64
C TYR A 356 -26.94 6.90 2.37
N ASN A 357 -27.94 7.16 1.53
CA ASN A 357 -27.76 8.03 0.35
C ASN A 357 -28.32 9.44 0.60
N ALA A 358 -27.79 10.46 -0.07
CA ALA A 358 -28.41 11.78 -0.18
C ALA A 358 -29.21 11.85 -1.49
N LEU A 359 -30.54 11.82 -1.38
CA LEU A 359 -31.48 11.77 -2.50
C LEU A 359 -32.54 12.86 -2.36
N LYS A 360 -33.06 13.35 -3.49
CA LYS A 360 -34.26 14.21 -3.48
C LYS A 360 -35.50 13.34 -3.69
N LEU A 361 -36.32 13.16 -2.66
CA LEU A 361 -37.50 12.27 -2.72
C LEU A 361 -38.79 12.98 -3.15
N SER A 362 -38.88 14.29 -2.94
CA SER A 362 -40.04 15.11 -3.34
C SER A 362 -40.32 15.05 -4.85
N THR A 363 -41.60 15.07 -5.20
CA THR A 363 -42.03 15.08 -6.61
C THR A 363 -41.56 16.32 -7.34
N GLY A 364 -41.00 16.13 -8.54
CA GLY A 364 -40.63 17.23 -9.44
C GLY A 364 -39.23 17.08 -10.02
N GLU A 365 -38.57 18.22 -10.26
CA GLU A 365 -37.21 18.31 -10.79
C GLU A 365 -36.20 17.68 -9.82
N SER A 366 -35.23 16.96 -10.38
CA SER A 366 -34.20 16.18 -9.69
C SER A 366 -34.72 15.05 -8.79
N GLN A 367 -36.01 14.71 -8.82
CA GLN A 367 -36.53 13.61 -8.00
C GLN A 367 -35.80 12.30 -8.31
N CYS A 368 -35.48 11.53 -7.26
CA CYS A 368 -35.11 10.13 -7.35
C CYS A 368 -36.37 9.29 -7.08
N GLU A 369 -36.98 8.78 -8.15
CA GLU A 369 -38.10 7.86 -8.06
C GLU A 369 -37.60 6.53 -7.48
N VAL A 370 -38.15 6.12 -6.34
CA VAL A 370 -37.87 4.84 -5.66
C VAL A 370 -39.18 4.25 -5.15
N ALA A 371 -39.28 2.93 -5.11
CA ALA A 371 -40.46 2.25 -4.59
C ALA A 371 -40.64 2.52 -3.09
N GLU A 372 -41.88 2.70 -2.64
CA GLU A 372 -42.21 3.09 -1.25
C GLU A 372 -41.63 2.11 -0.23
N GLU A 373 -41.65 0.81 -0.55
CA GLU A 373 -41.09 -0.25 0.27
C GLU A 373 -39.58 -0.08 0.58
N VAL A 374 -38.81 0.55 -0.32
CA VAL A 374 -37.35 0.67 -0.19
C VAL A 374 -36.97 1.71 0.87
N VAL A 375 -37.83 2.71 1.07
CA VAL A 375 -37.66 3.80 2.04
C VAL A 375 -38.56 3.64 3.28
N LYS A 376 -39.36 2.57 3.31
CA LYS A 376 -40.31 2.30 4.39
C LYS A 376 -39.58 2.09 5.71
N ASP A 377 -40.16 2.63 6.78
CA ASP A 377 -39.61 2.60 8.14
C ASP A 377 -38.24 3.28 8.33
N GLY A 378 -37.69 3.96 7.30
CA GLY A 378 -36.41 4.69 7.38
C GLY A 378 -35.19 3.82 7.70
N LYS A 379 -35.25 2.52 7.41
CA LYS A 379 -34.16 1.55 7.68
C LYS A 379 -32.97 1.73 6.75
N ASP A 380 -33.21 2.30 5.58
CA ASP A 380 -32.22 2.63 4.55
C ASP A 380 -31.37 3.85 4.92
N LYS A 381 -31.82 4.68 5.87
CA LYS A 381 -31.12 5.89 6.34
C LYS A 381 -30.81 6.90 5.23
N THR A 382 -31.60 6.93 4.14
CA THR A 382 -31.49 7.95 3.10
C THR A 382 -31.79 9.33 3.69
N PHE A 383 -30.89 10.26 3.42
CA PHE A 383 -31.02 11.67 3.74
C PHE A 383 -31.78 12.39 2.62
N ASP A 384 -32.98 12.87 2.91
CA ASP A 384 -33.80 13.61 1.93
C ASP A 384 -33.36 15.06 1.80
N VAL A 385 -32.73 15.40 0.67
CA VAL A 385 -32.23 16.74 0.36
C VAL A 385 -33.25 17.63 -0.35
N SER A 386 -34.54 17.23 -0.38
CA SER A 386 -35.59 17.94 -1.13
C SER A 386 -35.71 19.43 -0.85
N ASN A 387 -35.47 19.86 0.39
CA ASN A 387 -35.62 21.25 0.84
C ASN A 387 -34.28 21.90 1.21
N ILE A 388 -33.18 21.38 0.65
CA ILE A 388 -31.83 21.88 0.92
C ILE A 388 -31.21 22.28 -0.41
N ASP A 389 -30.74 23.52 -0.51
CA ASP A 389 -30.08 24.00 -1.72
C ASP A 389 -28.70 23.36 -1.90
N PHE A 390 -28.31 23.11 -3.15
CA PHE A 390 -27.02 22.52 -3.51
C PHE A 390 -25.84 23.21 -2.78
N SER A 391 -25.80 24.54 -2.84
CA SER A 391 -24.70 25.35 -2.29
C SER A 391 -24.64 25.33 -0.76
N THR A 392 -25.67 24.82 -0.09
CA THR A 392 -25.67 24.64 1.36
C THR A 392 -24.82 23.43 1.75
N ILE A 393 -24.94 22.32 1.03
CA ILE A 393 -24.30 21.04 1.43
C ILE A 393 -23.05 20.68 0.63
N LEU A 394 -22.86 21.25 -0.56
CA LEU A 394 -21.68 21.02 -1.39
C LEU A 394 -20.98 22.34 -1.71
N ASN A 395 -19.66 22.26 -1.83
CA ASN A 395 -18.85 23.32 -2.43
C ASN A 395 -19.07 23.40 -3.95
N GLU A 396 -18.62 24.48 -4.58
CA GLU A 396 -18.54 24.51 -6.05
C GLU A 396 -17.52 23.49 -6.56
N LEU A 397 -17.59 23.17 -7.85
CA LEU A 397 -16.68 22.19 -8.46
C LEU A 397 -15.23 22.68 -8.35
N GLU A 398 -14.40 21.94 -7.61
CA GLU A 398 -12.99 22.25 -7.50
C GLU A 398 -12.27 21.83 -8.78
N SER A 399 -11.39 22.69 -9.27
CA SER A 399 -10.61 22.42 -10.49
C SER A 399 -9.45 21.46 -10.19
N PRO A 400 -8.94 20.71 -11.19
CA PRO A 400 -7.77 19.86 -11.03
C PRO A 400 -6.55 20.60 -10.44
N SER A 401 -5.97 20.01 -9.41
CA SER A 401 -4.85 20.52 -8.63
C SER A 401 -4.16 19.37 -7.88
N GLU A 402 -3.04 19.63 -7.21
CA GLU A 402 -2.41 18.64 -6.33
C GLU A 402 -3.34 18.22 -5.17
N SER A 403 -4.16 19.13 -4.64
CA SER A 403 -5.14 18.86 -3.56
C SER A 403 -6.33 18.00 -3.99
N THR A 404 -6.54 17.84 -5.29
CA THR A 404 -7.63 17.05 -5.87
C THR A 404 -7.13 15.82 -6.61
N GLY A 405 -5.83 15.48 -6.48
CA GLY A 405 -5.24 14.37 -7.25
C GLY A 405 -5.35 14.59 -8.77
N PHE A 406 -5.34 15.86 -9.20
CA PHE A 406 -5.52 16.31 -10.58
C PHE A 406 -6.85 15.92 -11.24
N MET A 407 -7.93 15.80 -10.45
CA MET A 407 -9.27 15.51 -10.97
C MET A 407 -10.30 16.53 -10.46
N PRO A 408 -11.31 16.91 -11.28
CA PRO A 408 -12.36 17.80 -10.83
C PRO A 408 -13.33 17.07 -9.89
N MET A 409 -13.67 17.65 -8.74
CA MET A 409 -14.52 17.01 -7.74
C MET A 409 -15.26 18.02 -6.84
N TYR A 410 -16.27 17.53 -6.12
CA TYR A 410 -16.99 18.29 -5.10
C TYR A 410 -16.60 17.82 -3.71
N PHE A 411 -16.68 18.72 -2.74
CA PHE A 411 -16.51 18.40 -1.32
C PHE A 411 -17.77 18.73 -0.55
N PRO A 412 -18.22 17.85 0.36
CA PRO A 412 -19.27 18.18 1.30
C PRO A 412 -18.85 19.33 2.21
N LYS A 413 -19.85 20.13 2.62
CA LYS A 413 -19.69 21.19 3.60
C LYS A 413 -20.12 20.66 4.95
N ASN A 414 -19.24 20.77 5.93
CA ASN A 414 -19.59 20.51 7.32
C ASN A 414 -20.49 21.66 7.82
N LEU A 415 -21.73 21.33 8.14
CA LEU A 415 -22.75 22.24 8.66
C LEU A 415 -22.81 22.24 10.19
N GLY A 416 -22.23 21.24 10.85
CA GLY A 416 -22.32 21.07 12.30
C GLY A 416 -23.75 20.78 12.77
N THR A 417 -24.57 20.15 11.94
CA THR A 417 -25.99 19.83 12.23
C THR A 417 -26.30 18.36 11.89
N ASP A 418 -27.49 17.89 12.25
CA ASP A 418 -28.01 16.58 11.85
C ASP A 418 -28.32 16.46 10.34
N LYS A 419 -28.15 17.55 9.59
CA LYS A 419 -28.33 17.65 8.14
C LYS A 419 -27.02 17.61 7.35
N ASP A 420 -25.93 17.21 8.00
CA ASP A 420 -24.61 17.17 7.40
C ASP A 420 -24.43 15.98 6.44
N LEU A 421 -23.57 16.18 5.45
CA LEU A 421 -23.04 15.08 4.64
C LEU A 421 -21.67 14.61 5.13
N VAL A 422 -21.06 15.33 6.08
CA VAL A 422 -19.80 15.01 6.72
C VAL A 422 -20.04 14.19 7.99
N ASP A 423 -19.22 13.16 8.22
CA ASP A 423 -19.24 12.35 9.45
C ASP A 423 -20.64 11.81 9.85
N ILE A 424 -21.33 11.10 8.94
CA ILE A 424 -22.74 10.73 9.13
C ILE A 424 -22.96 9.58 10.15
N GLY A 425 -21.92 9.14 10.85
CA GLY A 425 -21.97 8.03 11.82
C GLY A 425 -22.05 6.64 11.17
N TYR A 426 -21.85 6.54 9.86
CA TYR A 426 -21.81 5.28 9.11
C TYR A 426 -20.36 4.91 8.73
N THR A 427 -20.06 3.62 8.64
CA THR A 427 -18.69 3.10 8.40
C THR A 427 -18.55 2.26 7.14
N GLY A 428 -19.64 2.04 6.39
CA GLY A 428 -19.66 1.20 5.19
C GLY A 428 -19.50 1.96 3.86
N CYS A 429 -18.79 3.08 3.86
CA CYS A 429 -18.38 3.78 2.63
C CYS A 429 -17.21 3.08 1.92
N SER A 430 -16.75 3.64 0.80
CA SER A 430 -15.55 3.17 0.12
C SER A 430 -14.30 3.32 1.00
N GLY A 431 -13.35 2.38 0.93
CA GLY A 431 -12.14 2.45 1.76
C GLY A 431 -11.21 3.63 1.44
N LYS A 432 -11.36 4.24 0.25
CA LYS A 432 -10.69 5.46 -0.17
C LYS A 432 -11.69 6.44 -0.76
N ASP A 433 -11.38 7.71 -0.69
CA ASP A 433 -12.07 8.77 -1.44
C ASP A 433 -11.53 8.87 -2.87
N GLN A 434 -12.12 9.76 -3.68
CA GLN A 434 -11.75 9.95 -5.08
C GLN A 434 -10.28 10.33 -5.28
N ARG A 435 -9.65 11.02 -4.33
CA ARG A 435 -8.24 11.43 -4.41
C ARG A 435 -7.28 10.30 -4.08
N GLY A 436 -7.82 9.16 -3.60
CA GLY A 436 -7.04 8.04 -3.08
C GLY A 436 -6.69 8.17 -1.60
N VAL A 437 -7.25 9.17 -0.91
CA VAL A 437 -7.09 9.34 0.55
C VAL A 437 -7.87 8.24 1.25
N THR A 438 -7.24 7.58 2.22
CA THR A 438 -7.90 6.50 2.97
C THR A 438 -8.94 7.08 3.92
N ARG A 439 -10.16 6.56 3.87
CA ARG A 439 -11.21 6.91 4.82
C ARG A 439 -10.95 6.13 6.11
N VAL A 440 -10.42 6.81 7.11
CA VAL A 440 -10.07 6.19 8.39
C VAL A 440 -11.21 6.46 9.36
N ILE A 441 -11.78 5.37 9.86
CA ILE A 441 -12.77 5.40 10.93
C ILE A 441 -12.00 5.31 12.25
N ALA A 442 -12.17 6.32 13.10
CA ALA A 442 -11.44 6.44 14.35
C ALA A 442 -12.43 6.62 15.50
N GLU A 443 -12.52 5.62 16.38
CA GLU A 443 -13.53 5.56 17.46
C GLU A 443 -13.04 6.08 18.82
N ASN A 444 -11.77 6.49 18.94
CA ASN A 444 -11.05 6.43 20.22
C ASN A 444 -10.45 7.77 20.68
N SER A 445 -11.00 8.90 20.22
CA SER A 445 -10.59 10.20 20.73
C SER A 445 -11.15 10.39 22.16
N ASN A 446 -10.33 10.83 23.09
CA ASN A 446 -10.65 10.87 24.53
C ASN A 446 -10.91 12.29 25.06
N GLY A 447 -10.82 13.31 24.22
CA GLY A 447 -11.18 14.67 24.58
C GLY A 447 -12.68 14.83 24.78
N GLU A 448 -13.09 15.68 25.72
CA GLU A 448 -14.49 15.95 26.06
C GLU A 448 -15.34 16.42 24.86
N ASN A 449 -14.69 17.00 23.84
CA ASN A 449 -15.31 17.50 22.61
C ASN A 449 -14.87 16.74 21.35
N ASP A 450 -14.09 15.66 21.48
CA ASP A 450 -13.62 14.95 20.30
C ASP A 450 -14.70 14.00 19.77
N VAL A 451 -14.96 14.06 18.46
CA VAL A 451 -15.95 13.21 17.79
C VAL A 451 -15.23 12.15 16.96
N ALA A 452 -15.76 10.93 16.97
CA ALA A 452 -15.24 9.84 16.14
C ALA A 452 -15.34 10.18 14.65
N ASN A 453 -14.33 9.80 13.87
CA ASN A 453 -14.37 9.96 12.42
C ASN A 453 -15.20 8.85 11.79
N SER A 454 -16.12 9.20 10.90
CA SER A 454 -16.99 8.29 10.16
C SER A 454 -17.07 8.73 8.71
N CYS A 455 -17.83 8.01 7.88
CA CYS A 455 -17.86 8.28 6.45
C CYS A 455 -18.58 9.59 6.10
N ASP A 456 -18.01 10.35 5.19
CA ASP A 456 -18.73 11.39 4.45
C ASP A 456 -19.56 10.78 3.30
N MET A 457 -20.74 11.31 3.03
CA MET A 457 -21.53 10.95 1.83
C MET A 457 -20.90 11.54 0.56
N GLY A 458 -20.84 10.73 -0.50
CA GLY A 458 -20.28 11.14 -1.79
C GLY A 458 -18.82 10.72 -2.00
N SER A 459 -18.21 11.27 -3.05
CA SER A 459 -16.92 10.83 -3.59
C SER A 459 -15.69 11.24 -2.80
N THR A 460 -15.78 12.33 -2.04
CA THR A 460 -14.67 12.90 -1.27
C THR A 460 -14.88 12.71 0.23
N GLU A 461 -13.79 12.78 0.98
CA GLU A 461 -13.76 12.81 2.44
C GLU A 461 -13.11 14.13 2.87
N VAL A 462 -13.69 14.86 3.81
CA VAL A 462 -13.06 16.03 4.44
C VAL A 462 -12.23 15.54 5.62
N LEU A 463 -10.90 15.68 5.53
CA LEU A 463 -10.04 15.15 6.59
C LEU A 463 -10.14 16.00 7.85
N ARG A 464 -10.54 15.36 8.95
CA ARG A 464 -10.50 15.95 10.29
C ARG A 464 -9.34 15.38 11.09
N LEU A 465 -8.62 16.27 11.77
CA LEU A 465 -7.59 15.89 12.73
C LEU A 465 -8.17 14.89 13.73
N THR A 466 -7.63 13.68 13.74
CA THR A 466 -8.07 12.64 14.66
C THR A 466 -6.88 11.88 15.22
N ALA A 467 -6.72 11.97 16.54
CA ALA A 467 -5.76 11.20 17.31
C ALA A 467 -6.36 9.85 17.69
N ASN A 468 -5.60 8.78 17.50
CA ASN A 468 -5.97 7.42 17.82
C ASN A 468 -5.22 6.92 19.05
N ASN A 469 -5.83 6.01 19.81
CA ASN A 469 -5.09 5.30 20.85
C ASN A 469 -3.93 4.51 20.23
N LEU A 470 -2.73 4.70 20.78
CA LEU A 470 -1.51 4.04 20.35
C LEU A 470 -1.11 3.02 21.41
N SER A 471 -0.74 1.80 21.01
CA SER A 471 -0.24 0.78 21.94
C SER A 471 1.20 0.44 21.58
N ALA A 472 2.07 0.40 22.59
CA ALA A 472 3.49 0.09 22.41
C ALA A 472 4.08 -0.60 23.64
N SER A 473 5.07 -1.44 23.42
CA SER A 473 5.92 -2.01 24.47
C SER A 473 7.35 -1.57 24.27
N ASN A 474 8.16 -1.57 25.33
CA ASN A 474 9.59 -1.31 25.19
C ASN A 474 10.25 -2.43 24.38
N SER A 475 11.30 -2.08 23.65
CA SER A 475 12.10 -3.01 22.84
C SER A 475 13.59 -2.77 23.09
N SER A 476 14.42 -3.72 22.64
CA SER A 476 15.87 -3.59 22.77
C SER A 476 16.38 -2.36 22.00
N VAL A 477 16.96 -1.40 22.74
CA VAL A 477 17.55 -0.20 22.13
C VAL A 477 18.75 -0.54 21.24
N VAL A 478 19.51 -1.59 21.58
CA VAL A 478 20.63 -2.08 20.77
C VAL A 478 20.15 -2.52 19.40
N THR A 479 19.13 -3.39 19.37
CA THR A 479 18.54 -3.89 18.11
C THR A 479 17.90 -2.76 17.31
N MET A 480 17.25 -1.80 17.97
CA MET A 480 16.67 -0.63 17.31
C MET A 480 17.74 0.23 16.63
N LEU A 481 18.85 0.51 17.33
CA LEU A 481 19.97 1.30 16.78
C LEU A 481 20.68 0.58 15.64
N GLU A 482 20.89 -0.74 15.74
CA GLU A 482 21.45 -1.57 14.66
C GLU A 482 20.55 -1.53 13.41
N SER A 483 19.23 -1.58 13.60
CA SER A 483 18.26 -1.46 12.50
C SER A 483 18.35 -0.08 11.83
N TYR A 484 18.38 1.01 12.60
CA TYR A 484 18.54 2.35 12.03
C TYR A 484 19.87 2.52 11.29
N GLN A 485 20.97 1.98 11.83
CA GLN A 485 22.28 2.03 11.18
C GLN A 485 22.27 1.28 9.85
N THR A 486 21.69 0.08 9.82
CA THR A 486 21.57 -0.71 8.58
C THR A 486 20.81 0.06 7.50
N ILE A 487 19.72 0.74 7.87
CA ILE A 487 18.92 1.53 6.93
C ILE A 487 19.71 2.76 6.45
N LEU A 488 20.40 3.47 7.36
CA LEU A 488 21.27 4.60 7.01
C LEU A 488 22.38 4.19 6.04
N ASP A 489 23.06 3.08 6.30
CA ASP A 489 24.16 2.58 5.46
C ASP A 489 23.66 2.23 4.06
N ASN A 490 22.46 1.65 3.94
CA ASN A 490 21.83 1.38 2.65
C ASN A 490 21.57 2.66 1.84
N TYR A 491 21.02 3.71 2.48
CA TYR A 491 20.79 4.99 1.80
C TYR A 491 22.10 5.68 1.42
N ASN A 492 23.12 5.66 2.28
CA ASN A 492 24.43 6.23 1.96
C ASN A 492 25.08 5.50 0.78
N LYS A 493 24.99 4.17 0.74
CA LYS A 493 25.47 3.37 -0.39
C LYS A 493 24.78 3.77 -1.70
N LEU A 494 23.46 3.98 -1.69
CA LEU A 494 22.72 4.44 -2.87
C LEU A 494 23.12 5.86 -3.29
N LEU A 495 23.43 6.74 -2.34
CA LEU A 495 23.89 8.10 -2.62
C LEU A 495 25.31 8.13 -3.23
N GLU A 496 26.14 7.14 -2.91
CA GLU A 496 27.50 7.00 -3.43
C GLU A 496 27.57 6.26 -4.78
N ASP A 497 26.54 5.47 -5.12
CA ASP A 497 26.49 4.70 -6.36
C ASP A 497 26.19 5.62 -7.58
N PRO A 498 27.11 5.76 -8.55
CA PRO A 498 26.90 6.59 -9.74
C PRO A 498 25.80 6.07 -10.67
N ALA A 499 25.39 4.79 -10.54
CA ALA A 499 24.29 4.21 -11.32
C ALA A 499 22.90 4.54 -10.74
N THR A 500 22.84 5.12 -9.54
CA THR A 500 21.58 5.53 -8.92
C THR A 500 20.85 6.56 -9.78
N ASN A 501 19.55 6.36 -9.99
CA ASN A 501 18.72 7.34 -10.67
C ASN A 501 18.76 8.68 -9.92
N LYS A 502 19.17 9.73 -10.63
CA LYS A 502 19.34 11.09 -10.09
C LYS A 502 18.06 11.65 -9.51
N ASP A 503 16.90 11.21 -10.01
CA ASP A 503 15.60 11.65 -9.50
C ASP A 503 15.39 11.22 -8.04
N PHE A 504 15.97 10.10 -7.59
CA PHE A 504 15.79 9.59 -6.21
C PHE A 504 16.75 10.21 -5.18
N ILE A 505 17.78 10.93 -5.64
CA ILE A 505 18.82 11.48 -4.76
C ILE A 505 18.26 12.44 -3.69
N PRO A 506 17.32 13.36 -3.98
CA PRO A 506 16.71 14.20 -2.95
C PRO A 506 16.03 13.38 -1.84
N PHE A 507 15.25 12.37 -2.21
CA PHE A 507 14.59 11.47 -1.27
C PHE A 507 15.59 10.73 -0.38
N TYR A 508 16.64 10.14 -0.96
CA TYR A 508 17.66 9.41 -0.19
C TYR A 508 18.42 10.30 0.79
N LYS A 509 18.68 11.57 0.45
CA LYS A 509 19.28 12.54 1.38
C LYS A 509 18.40 12.79 2.60
N ILE A 510 17.09 13.00 2.39
CA ILE A 510 16.12 13.21 3.46
C ILE A 510 16.04 11.99 4.38
N GLN A 511 16.02 10.77 3.80
CA GLN A 511 15.99 9.54 4.60
C GLN A 511 17.29 9.33 5.38
N SER A 512 18.45 9.55 4.75
CA SER A 512 19.76 9.47 5.42
C SER A 512 19.83 10.42 6.62
N GLU A 513 19.41 11.67 6.46
CA GLU A 513 19.34 12.63 7.58
C GLU A 513 18.39 12.18 8.69
N THR A 514 17.22 11.65 8.32
CA THR A 514 16.22 11.13 9.28
C THR A 514 16.80 10.01 10.14
N TYR A 515 17.42 8.99 9.54
CA TYR A 515 17.99 7.87 10.29
C TYR A 515 19.25 8.27 11.07
N SER A 516 20.06 9.19 10.54
CA SER A 516 21.19 9.77 11.27
C SER A 516 20.74 10.46 12.57
N ASN A 517 19.69 11.28 12.49
CA ASN A 517 19.10 11.93 13.66
C ASN A 517 18.47 10.92 14.64
N LEU A 518 17.74 9.91 14.15
CA LEU A 518 17.19 8.85 15.00
C LEU A 518 18.30 8.12 15.77
N ILE A 519 19.43 7.79 15.13
CA ILE A 519 20.58 7.15 15.81
C ILE A 519 21.17 8.08 16.86
N LYS A 520 21.46 9.33 16.49
CA LYS A 520 22.09 10.33 17.37
C LYS A 520 21.26 10.54 18.63
N TYR A 521 19.98 10.86 18.49
CA TYR A 521 19.15 11.24 19.62
C TYR A 521 18.62 10.03 20.40
N THR A 522 18.44 8.87 19.76
CA THR A 522 18.07 7.65 20.53
C THR A 522 19.22 7.25 21.45
N LYS A 523 20.47 7.38 21.00
CA LYS A 523 21.65 7.12 21.83
C LYS A 523 21.77 8.10 23.00
N SER A 524 21.58 9.40 22.76
CA SER A 524 21.75 10.42 23.81
C SER A 524 20.60 10.48 24.81
N ASP A 525 19.38 10.26 24.35
CA ASP A 525 18.19 10.62 25.13
C ASP A 525 17.52 9.42 25.79
N GLN A 526 17.84 8.19 25.36
CA GLN A 526 17.30 6.97 25.97
C GLN A 526 17.43 6.94 27.50
N LYS A 527 16.39 6.39 28.13
CA LYS A 527 16.29 6.05 29.55
C LYS A 527 16.24 4.52 29.71
N TYR A 528 16.19 4.05 30.95
CA TYR A 528 15.92 2.65 31.24
C TYR A 528 14.54 2.23 30.71
N ARG A 529 14.51 1.18 29.89
CA ARG A 529 13.35 0.56 29.22
C ARG A 529 12.45 1.55 28.48
N THR A 530 13.04 2.51 27.79
CA THR A 530 12.26 3.55 27.09
C THR A 530 11.37 2.96 26.00
N ILE A 531 10.12 3.40 25.96
CA ILE A 531 9.23 3.21 24.81
C ILE A 531 9.28 4.48 23.98
N PHE A 532 9.59 4.34 22.69
CA PHE A 532 9.59 5.45 21.74
C PHE A 532 8.35 5.34 20.85
N VAL A 533 7.48 6.34 20.92
CA VAL A 533 6.21 6.37 20.17
C VAL A 533 6.23 7.53 19.19
N ASP A 534 5.93 7.25 17.92
CA ASP A 534 5.69 8.28 16.91
C ASP A 534 4.20 8.70 16.95
N PRO A 535 3.87 9.92 17.46
CA PRO A 535 2.47 10.35 17.55
C PRO A 535 1.84 10.67 16.20
N PHE A 536 2.60 10.68 15.11
CA PHE A 536 2.09 11.03 13.77
C PHE A 536 1.79 9.79 12.91
N ALA A 537 2.25 8.60 13.32
CA ALA A 537 2.24 7.42 12.44
C ALA A 537 0.83 6.89 12.11
N ALA A 538 -0.08 6.91 13.09
CA ALA A 538 -1.40 6.25 13.03
C ALA A 538 -2.60 7.20 13.19
N ASN A 539 -2.36 8.51 13.08
CA ASN A 539 -3.37 9.56 13.24
C ASN A 539 -3.78 10.15 11.89
N LEU A 540 -4.89 10.89 11.87
CA LEU A 540 -5.37 11.62 10.71
C LEU A 540 -4.97 13.09 10.78
N PRO A 541 -4.48 13.70 9.69
CA PRO A 541 -4.23 15.14 9.61
C PRO A 541 -5.53 15.94 9.52
N ALA A 542 -5.46 17.23 9.87
CA ALA A 542 -6.45 18.22 9.47
C ALA A 542 -6.33 18.56 7.98
N GLU A 543 -7.45 18.75 7.32
CA GLU A 543 -7.56 19.46 6.05
C GLU A 543 -8.24 20.81 6.30
N ILE A 544 -7.58 21.89 5.88
CA ILE A 544 -8.08 23.25 6.02
C ILE A 544 -8.29 23.90 4.66
N VAL A 545 -9.19 24.87 4.60
CA VAL A 545 -9.39 25.70 3.41
C VAL A 545 -8.58 26.99 3.59
N THR A 546 -7.73 27.30 2.63
CA THR A 546 -6.95 28.55 2.57
C THR A 546 -7.27 29.31 1.29
N LYS A 547 -6.86 30.57 1.17
CA LYS A 547 -6.95 31.30 -0.10
C LYS A 547 -5.62 31.20 -0.85
N GLY A 548 -5.69 30.72 -2.09
CA GLY A 548 -4.57 30.69 -3.02
C GLY A 548 -4.14 32.10 -3.45
N THR A 549 -3.04 32.18 -4.20
CA THR A 549 -2.52 33.45 -4.76
C THR A 549 -3.47 34.11 -5.75
N ASP A 550 -4.37 33.34 -6.35
CA ASP A 550 -5.44 33.78 -7.24
C ASP A 550 -6.74 34.14 -6.49
N GLY A 551 -6.73 34.09 -5.16
CA GLY A 551 -7.87 34.38 -4.29
C GLY A 551 -8.90 33.25 -4.19
N LYS A 552 -8.70 32.12 -4.89
CA LYS A 552 -9.59 30.96 -4.81
C LYS A 552 -9.35 30.18 -3.53
N GLU A 553 -10.39 29.51 -3.06
CA GLU A 553 -10.27 28.54 -1.97
C GLU A 553 -9.47 27.33 -2.44
N VAL A 554 -8.44 26.96 -1.67
CA VAL A 554 -7.55 25.83 -1.91
C VAL A 554 -7.54 24.98 -0.65
N ARG A 555 -7.86 23.70 -0.82
CA ARG A 555 -7.78 22.71 0.26
C ARG A 555 -6.33 22.31 0.50
N VAL A 556 -5.93 22.34 1.76
CA VAL A 556 -4.56 22.02 2.17
C VAL A 556 -4.61 21.01 3.30
N VAL A 557 -4.08 19.82 3.02
CA VAL A 557 -3.84 18.81 4.05
C VAL A 557 -2.63 19.26 4.87
N LYS A 558 -2.85 19.52 6.15
CA LYS A 558 -1.79 19.82 7.12
C LYS A 558 -1.26 18.49 7.62
N HIS A 559 -0.25 17.95 6.94
CA HIS A 559 0.33 16.66 7.31
C HIS A 559 0.89 16.63 8.72
N LEU A 560 0.68 15.50 9.38
CA LEU A 560 1.15 15.26 10.74
C LEU A 560 2.68 15.32 10.81
N SER A 561 3.18 16.44 11.31
CA SER A 561 4.59 16.71 11.51
C SER A 561 4.77 17.77 12.60
N THR A 562 6.01 17.91 13.08
CA THR A 562 6.40 18.98 14.01
C THR A 562 6.25 20.38 13.44
N ASP A 563 6.19 20.51 12.11
CA ASP A 563 6.11 21.81 11.45
C ASP A 563 4.65 22.31 11.40
N ASN A 564 3.69 21.37 11.45
CA ASN A 564 2.26 21.68 11.41
C ASN A 564 1.57 21.52 12.78
N TYR A 565 2.11 20.71 13.70
CA TYR A 565 1.44 20.37 14.95
C TYR A 565 2.32 20.49 16.19
N ASN A 566 1.75 21.05 17.24
CA ASN A 566 2.25 20.91 18.59
C ASN A 566 1.84 19.54 19.15
N VAL A 567 2.77 18.89 19.84
CA VAL A 567 2.53 17.63 20.57
C VAL A 567 2.55 17.94 22.05
N ILE A 568 1.40 17.81 22.70
CA ILE A 568 1.22 18.07 24.13
C ILE A 568 1.01 16.73 24.80
N VAL A 569 1.73 16.44 25.89
CA VAL A 569 1.68 15.15 26.57
C VAL A 569 1.50 15.32 28.07
N LYS A 570 0.84 14.35 28.69
CA LYS A 570 0.66 14.27 30.14
C LYS A 570 0.63 12.81 30.58
N ALA A 571 1.49 12.46 31.53
CA ALA A 571 1.45 11.16 32.19
C ALA A 571 0.16 11.03 33.03
N LEU A 572 -0.53 9.90 32.91
CA LEU A 572 -1.75 9.62 33.69
C LEU A 572 -1.52 8.58 34.78
N GLY A 573 -0.63 7.61 34.54
CA GLY A 573 -0.24 6.59 35.51
C GLY A 573 -0.55 5.16 35.04
N VAL A 574 -0.88 4.27 35.98
CA VAL A 574 -1.08 2.83 35.73
C VAL A 574 -2.54 2.46 35.94
N GLY A 575 -3.11 1.65 35.04
CA GLY A 575 -4.48 1.15 35.15
C GLY A 575 -4.99 0.46 33.89
N SER A 576 -6.27 0.68 33.55
CA SER A 576 -6.93 0.08 32.38
C SER A 576 -7.94 1.05 31.74
N LEU A 577 -8.55 0.64 30.62
CA LEU A 577 -9.67 1.36 30.02
C LEU A 577 -11.00 0.73 30.47
N ASN A 578 -11.97 1.55 30.86
CA ASN A 578 -13.32 1.09 31.20
C ASN A 578 -14.16 0.75 29.94
N SER A 579 -15.43 0.37 30.13
CA SER A 579 -16.35 0.04 29.02
C SER A 579 -16.56 1.17 28.02
N ASN A 580 -16.37 2.42 28.43
CA ASN A 580 -16.49 3.61 27.60
C ASN A 580 -15.14 4.04 27.00
N LYS A 581 -14.12 3.18 27.10
CA LYS A 581 -12.74 3.43 26.62
C LYS A 581 -12.06 4.63 27.29
N VAL A 582 -12.49 4.98 28.51
CA VAL A 582 -11.88 6.04 29.33
C VAL A 582 -10.91 5.42 30.33
N PHE A 583 -9.77 6.07 30.55
CA PHE A 583 -8.77 5.61 31.53
C PHE A 583 -9.32 5.56 32.95
N GLU A 584 -9.14 4.42 33.60
CA GLU A 584 -9.42 4.17 35.02
C GLU A 584 -8.14 3.62 35.67
N GLY A 585 -7.53 4.43 36.55
CA GLY A 585 -6.26 4.10 37.17
C GLY A 585 -5.79 5.15 38.17
N LYS A 586 -4.53 5.04 38.57
CA LYS A 586 -3.90 5.96 39.54
C LYS A 586 -2.65 6.58 38.96
N GLU A 587 -2.44 7.86 39.26
CA GLU A 587 -1.19 8.54 38.96
C GLU A 587 -0.02 7.83 39.64
N ASP A 588 1.04 7.60 38.89
CA ASP A 588 2.28 7.01 39.37
C ASP A 588 3.41 8.03 39.18
N PRO A 589 3.96 8.63 40.25
CA PRO A 589 5.01 9.63 40.14
C PRO A 589 6.31 9.07 39.55
N LYS A 590 6.48 7.74 39.55
CA LYS A 590 7.64 7.04 39.00
C LYS A 590 7.54 6.82 37.48
N PHE A 591 6.33 6.88 36.94
CA PHE A 591 6.08 6.84 35.51
C PHE A 591 6.25 8.24 34.90
N LYS A 592 6.95 8.30 33.76
CA LYS A 592 7.18 9.54 33.00
C LYS A 592 6.75 9.36 31.56
N CYS A 593 6.18 10.43 31.01
CA CYS A 593 5.81 10.53 29.61
C CYS A 593 6.08 11.95 29.12
N GLU A 594 7.00 12.09 28.16
CA GLU A 594 7.46 13.39 27.68
C GLU A 594 7.65 13.41 26.16
N TRP A 595 7.39 14.56 25.55
CA TRP A 595 7.65 14.80 24.13
C TRP A 595 9.11 15.20 23.93
N ASN A 596 9.83 14.45 23.10
CA ASN A 596 11.18 14.81 22.68
C ASN A 596 11.15 15.35 21.25
N ALA A 597 11.33 16.67 21.13
CA ALA A 597 11.29 17.38 19.85
C ALA A 597 12.42 16.98 18.89
N ASN A 598 13.61 16.64 19.40
CA ASN A 598 14.75 16.23 18.57
C ASN A 598 14.52 14.84 17.96
N LEU A 599 13.99 13.91 18.76
CA LEU A 599 13.62 12.57 18.30
C LEU A 599 12.35 12.56 17.46
N LYS A 600 11.50 13.59 17.60
CA LYS A 600 10.12 13.58 17.13
C LYS A 600 9.37 12.34 17.64
N ARG A 601 9.55 12.03 18.93
CA ARG A 601 8.94 10.88 19.62
C ARG A 601 8.40 11.30 20.98
N ILE A 602 7.30 10.68 21.38
CA ILE A 602 6.87 10.66 22.76
C ILE A 602 7.60 9.50 23.44
N MET A 603 8.29 9.80 24.54
CA MET A 603 9.07 8.85 25.31
C MET A 603 8.28 8.49 26.57
N LEU A 604 8.10 7.19 26.80
CA LEU A 604 7.56 6.66 28.05
C LEU A 604 8.68 5.89 28.76
N TRP A 605 8.88 6.12 30.05
CA TRP A 605 9.82 5.36 30.87
C TRP A 605 9.43 5.40 32.34
N ARG A 606 10.14 4.60 33.14
CA ARG A 606 10.05 4.62 34.59
C ARG A 606 11.39 5.02 35.20
N ILE A 607 11.36 5.67 36.36
CA ILE A 607 12.57 6.02 37.13
C ILE A 607 12.95 4.95 38.17
N ASP A 608 12.08 3.95 38.34
CA ASP A 608 12.34 2.68 39.00
C ASP A 608 12.53 1.56 37.95
N ASP A 609 12.80 0.34 38.39
CA ASP A 609 13.03 -0.82 37.50
C ASP A 609 11.82 -1.77 37.39
N ALA A 610 10.63 -1.30 37.79
CA ALA A 610 9.42 -2.11 37.76
C ALA A 610 8.97 -2.43 36.33
N ILE A 611 8.39 -3.62 36.15
CA ILE A 611 7.68 -4.03 34.93
C ILE A 611 6.18 -3.81 35.10
N THR A 612 5.45 -3.71 34.00
CA THR A 612 4.00 -3.55 34.03
C THR A 612 3.33 -4.80 34.61
N PRO A 613 2.46 -4.67 35.63
CA PRO A 613 1.70 -5.80 36.18
C PRO A 613 0.77 -6.45 35.15
N SER A 614 0.49 -7.74 35.31
CA SER A 614 -0.45 -8.45 34.44
C SER A 614 -1.86 -7.86 34.57
N GLY A 615 -2.46 -7.44 33.45
CA GLY A 615 -3.80 -6.84 33.39
C GLY A 615 -3.81 -5.31 33.38
N ASP A 616 -2.70 -4.66 33.76
CA ASP A 616 -2.55 -3.21 33.76
C ASP A 616 -1.70 -2.73 32.56
N ASN A 617 -1.78 -1.42 32.27
CA ASN A 617 -0.90 -0.72 31.34
C ASN A 617 -0.53 0.67 31.88
N GLU A 618 0.55 1.24 31.37
CA GLU A 618 0.89 2.65 31.59
C GLU A 618 0.18 3.54 30.58
N PHE A 619 -0.44 4.61 31.07
CA PHE A 619 -1.21 5.54 30.25
C PHE A 619 -0.59 6.92 30.23
N CYS A 620 -0.42 7.44 29.02
CA CYS A 620 -0.11 8.83 28.77
C CYS A 620 -1.19 9.42 27.86
N SER A 621 -1.77 10.56 28.22
CA SER A 621 -2.59 11.33 27.27
C SER A 621 -1.67 12.15 26.39
N TYR A 622 -1.97 12.19 25.10
CA TYR A 622 -1.35 13.10 24.17
C TYR A 622 -2.40 13.84 23.35
N GLN A 623 -2.09 15.07 22.97
CA GLN A 623 -2.90 15.92 22.14
C GLN A 623 -2.07 16.43 20.98
N LEU A 624 -2.66 16.36 19.79
CA LEU A 624 -2.17 17.05 18.60
C LEU A 624 -2.96 18.35 18.45
N GLN A 625 -2.25 19.46 18.33
CA GLN A 625 -2.84 20.77 18.11
C GLN A 625 -2.25 21.38 16.84
N LEU A 626 -3.10 21.78 15.90
CA LEU A 626 -2.66 22.43 14.68
C LEU A 626 -2.07 23.82 14.98
N ILE A 627 -0.88 24.08 14.47
CA ILE A 627 -0.19 25.37 14.70
C ILE A 627 -0.89 26.51 13.96
N ALA A 628 -1.35 26.25 12.73
CA ALA A 628 -2.01 27.25 11.89
C ALA A 628 -3.38 27.68 12.42
N ASP A 629 -4.06 26.81 13.18
CA ASP A 629 -5.31 27.10 13.87
C ASP A 629 -5.36 26.29 15.18
N PRO A 630 -4.98 26.89 16.32
CA PRO A 630 -4.92 26.21 17.61
C PRO A 630 -6.26 25.71 18.14
N THR A 631 -7.38 26.09 17.53
CA THR A 631 -8.72 25.56 17.89
C THR A 631 -8.91 24.13 17.37
N ILE A 632 -8.16 23.73 16.34
CA ILE A 632 -8.18 22.37 15.80
C ILE A 632 -7.23 21.51 16.63
N THR A 633 -7.81 20.70 17.51
CA THR A 633 -7.09 19.77 18.39
C THR A 633 -7.74 18.39 18.39
N SER A 634 -6.98 17.36 18.74
CA SER A 634 -7.51 16.02 19.00
C SER A 634 -6.63 15.29 19.99
N SER A 635 -7.24 14.55 20.92
CA SER A 635 -6.55 13.90 22.04
C SER A 635 -6.80 12.39 22.08
N ALA A 636 -5.79 11.63 22.46
CA ALA A 636 -5.89 10.17 22.63
C ALA A 636 -4.91 9.66 23.69
N TYR A 637 -4.91 8.35 23.93
CA TYR A 637 -3.99 7.68 24.87
C TYR A 637 -2.84 6.98 24.16
N ILE A 638 -1.66 7.00 24.78
CA ILE A 638 -0.60 6.02 24.56
C ILE A 638 -0.70 5.00 25.69
N ILE A 639 -0.82 3.73 25.30
CA ILE A 639 -0.96 2.57 26.17
C ILE A 639 0.36 1.81 26.11
N GLY A 640 1.19 2.06 27.12
CA GLY A 640 2.54 1.50 27.29
C GLY A 640 2.54 0.20 28.07
N SER A 641 3.53 -0.65 27.81
CA SER A 641 3.89 -1.78 28.66
C SER A 641 5.41 -1.95 28.73
N PHE A 642 5.93 -2.00 29.95
CA PHE A 642 7.32 -2.26 30.28
C PHE A 642 7.53 -3.73 30.62
N THR A 643 8.45 -4.35 29.91
CA THR A 643 8.90 -5.72 30.11
C THR A 643 10.43 -5.73 30.21
N ASN A 644 10.98 -6.73 30.90
CA ASN A 644 12.42 -6.92 30.88
C ASN A 644 12.91 -7.34 29.49
N ILE A 645 13.94 -6.70 28.94
CA ILE A 645 14.57 -7.08 27.67
C ILE A 645 15.66 -8.11 27.95
N ALA A 646 15.58 -9.27 27.29
CA ALA A 646 16.57 -10.32 27.47
C ALA A 646 17.97 -9.90 26.97
N PRO A 647 19.05 -10.40 27.60
CA PRO A 647 20.41 -10.10 27.17
C PRO A 647 20.72 -10.75 25.82
N ILE A 648 21.67 -10.18 25.09
CA ILE A 648 22.15 -10.67 23.80
C ILE A 648 23.44 -11.45 24.01
N ALA A 649 23.43 -12.74 23.69
CA ALA A 649 24.63 -13.57 23.61
C ALA A 649 25.09 -13.66 22.15
N LYS A 650 26.39 -13.54 21.89
CA LYS A 650 26.98 -13.60 20.54
C LYS A 650 27.87 -14.82 20.37
N ASP A 651 27.91 -15.33 19.14
CA ASP A 651 28.80 -16.42 18.78
C ASP A 651 30.27 -16.00 18.96
N ALA A 652 31.09 -16.96 19.39
CA ALA A 652 32.51 -16.76 19.61
C ALA A 652 33.31 -17.92 19.01
N SER A 653 34.50 -17.62 18.49
CA SER A 653 35.39 -18.64 17.94
C SER A 653 36.75 -18.55 18.61
N PHE A 654 37.24 -19.67 19.14
CA PHE A 654 38.53 -19.77 19.80
C PHE A 654 39.34 -20.91 19.20
N ASN A 655 40.67 -20.81 19.32
CA ASN A 655 41.58 -21.85 18.87
C ASN A 655 42.06 -22.68 20.06
N ILE A 656 42.03 -24.00 19.92
CA ILE A 656 42.65 -24.94 20.86
C ILE A 656 43.88 -25.55 20.18
N GLU A 657 45.00 -25.56 20.90
CA GLU A 657 46.25 -26.13 20.40
C GLU A 657 46.27 -27.65 20.56
N TYR A 658 46.46 -28.36 19.45
CA TYR A 658 46.63 -29.81 19.42
C TYR A 658 47.85 -30.25 20.25
N GLY A 659 47.66 -31.26 21.09
CA GLY A 659 48.69 -31.79 21.98
C GLY A 659 48.87 -31.01 23.29
N SER A 660 48.20 -29.86 23.45
CA SER A 660 48.28 -29.07 24.67
C SER A 660 47.43 -29.66 25.79
N THR A 661 47.97 -29.67 27.01
CA THR A 661 47.26 -30.00 28.25
C THR A 661 46.83 -28.77 29.03
N LYS A 662 47.10 -27.56 28.52
CA LYS A 662 46.71 -26.32 29.17
C LYS A 662 45.25 -26.00 28.86
N PRO A 663 44.43 -25.66 29.87
CA PRO A 663 43.07 -25.19 29.63
C PRO A 663 43.10 -23.84 28.89
N LEU A 664 42.10 -23.65 28.02
CA LEU A 664 41.80 -22.38 27.39
C LEU A 664 40.89 -21.58 28.32
N ASP A 665 41.38 -20.43 28.76
CA ASP A 665 40.63 -19.49 29.60
C ASP A 665 39.78 -18.56 28.75
N ILE A 666 38.47 -18.55 28.97
CA ILE A 666 37.52 -17.77 28.19
C ILE A 666 36.62 -16.96 29.12
N ASP A 667 36.54 -15.66 28.87
CA ASP A 667 35.55 -14.79 29.48
C ASP A 667 34.39 -14.56 28.50
N LEU A 668 33.28 -15.26 28.72
CA LEU A 668 32.12 -15.20 27.82
C LEU A 668 31.31 -13.91 27.94
N LEU A 669 31.48 -13.14 29.01
CA LEU A 669 30.79 -11.85 29.14
C LEU A 669 31.31 -10.83 28.12
N GLN A 670 32.51 -11.02 27.57
CA GLN A 670 33.01 -10.21 26.44
C GLN A 670 32.20 -10.40 25.14
N TYR A 671 31.45 -11.49 25.05
CA TYR A 671 30.59 -11.83 23.92
C TYR A 671 29.10 -11.72 24.26
N ALA A 672 28.78 -11.07 25.38
CA ALA A 672 27.42 -10.80 25.82
C ALA A 672 27.21 -9.31 26.06
N ASN A 673 25.98 -8.83 25.88
CA ASN A 673 25.58 -7.52 26.36
C ASN A 673 24.15 -7.55 26.88
N ASP A 674 23.88 -6.72 27.88
CA ASP A 674 22.54 -6.48 28.42
C ASP A 674 22.16 -5.00 28.29
N ASP A 675 22.72 -4.33 27.28
CA ASP A 675 22.47 -2.90 27.06
C ASP A 675 21.10 -2.65 26.39
N GLY A 676 20.34 -3.71 26.08
CA GLY A 676 19.03 -3.64 25.42
C GLY A 676 17.97 -2.92 26.24
N ASP A 677 18.06 -3.02 27.58
CA ASP A 677 17.24 -2.27 28.53
C ASP A 677 17.58 -0.77 28.58
N GLY A 678 18.68 -0.34 27.96
CA GLY A 678 19.11 1.07 27.93
C GLY A 678 19.86 1.52 29.18
N ASN A 679 19.81 2.82 29.47
CA ASN A 679 20.72 3.44 30.43
C ASN A 679 20.29 3.21 31.90
N VAL A 680 20.90 2.23 32.57
CA VAL A 680 20.67 1.93 34.00
C VAL A 680 21.03 3.10 34.92
N ALA A 681 22.03 3.91 34.57
CA ALA A 681 22.50 4.99 35.44
C ALA A 681 21.47 6.12 35.64
N VAL A 682 20.40 6.16 34.84
CA VAL A 682 19.30 7.13 35.01
C VAL A 682 18.24 6.66 36.00
N LEU A 683 18.34 5.42 36.51
CA LEU A 683 17.45 4.93 37.57
C LEU A 683 17.73 5.67 38.88
N THR A 684 16.68 6.10 39.55
CA THR A 684 16.79 6.82 40.83
C THR A 684 16.88 5.88 42.02
N GLU A 685 16.18 4.73 41.97
CA GLU A 685 16.14 3.76 43.07
C GLU A 685 17.28 2.73 43.00
N LYS A 686 17.76 2.40 41.79
CA LYS A 686 18.81 1.38 41.55
C LYS A 686 19.83 1.81 40.48
N PRO A 687 20.57 2.92 40.67
CA PRO A 687 21.52 3.43 39.67
C PRO A 687 22.70 2.48 39.38
N ASN A 688 23.02 1.58 40.32
CA ASN A 688 24.12 0.61 40.21
C ASN A 688 23.62 -0.83 39.98
N LYS A 689 22.47 -1.00 39.34
CA LYS A 689 21.92 -2.33 39.02
C LYS A 689 22.96 -3.14 38.21
N PRO A 690 23.31 -4.38 38.63
CA PRO A 690 24.19 -5.23 37.86
C PRO A 690 23.62 -5.51 36.46
N LYS A 691 24.48 -5.48 35.44
CA LYS A 691 24.08 -5.85 34.06
C LYS A 691 23.75 -7.34 33.93
N PHE A 692 24.43 -8.18 34.69
CA PHE A 692 24.31 -9.62 34.61
C PHE A 692 23.93 -10.19 35.95
N TYR A 693 23.39 -11.42 35.93
CA TYR A 693 22.87 -12.05 37.13
C TYR A 693 23.93 -12.18 38.23
N THR A 694 23.57 -11.70 39.43
CA THR A 694 24.32 -11.86 40.67
C THR A 694 23.43 -12.55 41.72
N THR A 695 24.01 -13.45 42.51
CA THR A 695 23.29 -14.09 43.62
C THR A 695 23.00 -13.09 44.74
N ALA A 696 22.18 -13.49 45.71
CA ALA A 696 21.91 -12.68 46.91
C ALA A 696 23.19 -12.33 47.70
N ASP A 697 24.22 -13.18 47.62
CA ASP A 697 25.53 -12.97 48.25
C ASP A 697 26.49 -12.11 47.40
N GLY A 698 26.02 -11.56 46.27
CA GLY A 698 26.81 -10.73 45.35
C GLY A 698 27.73 -11.50 44.40
N ILE A 699 27.50 -12.81 44.21
CA ILE A 699 28.33 -13.65 43.34
C ILE A 699 27.78 -13.62 41.91
N GLU A 700 28.57 -13.15 40.95
CA GLU A 700 28.19 -13.10 39.53
C GLU A 700 28.20 -14.51 38.91
N LEU A 701 27.05 -15.00 38.44
CA LEU A 701 26.84 -16.33 37.84
C LEU A 701 25.91 -16.29 36.59
N PRO A 702 26.26 -15.60 35.51
CA PRO A 702 25.31 -15.29 34.45
C PRO A 702 25.31 -16.29 33.29
N ILE A 703 26.29 -17.19 33.20
CA ILE A 703 26.46 -18.07 32.04
C ILE A 703 25.84 -19.44 32.30
N ARG A 704 24.96 -19.90 31.42
CA ARG A 704 24.50 -21.30 31.39
C ARG A 704 25.00 -22.00 30.14
N ILE A 705 25.74 -23.08 30.30
CA ILE A 705 26.09 -23.98 29.19
C ILE A 705 24.90 -24.89 28.90
N ALA A 706 24.44 -24.93 27.65
CA ALA A 706 23.24 -25.66 27.26
C ALA A 706 23.46 -27.19 27.26
N ASN A 707 24.58 -27.63 26.68
CA ASN A 707 24.96 -29.03 26.57
C ASN A 707 26.47 -29.16 26.79
N ASN A 708 26.87 -30.04 27.71
CA ASN A 708 28.25 -30.52 27.78
C ASN A 708 28.47 -31.57 26.69
N ILE A 709 29.59 -31.46 25.97
CA ILE A 709 29.92 -32.38 24.87
C ILE A 709 31.16 -33.14 25.30
N ASP A 710 31.09 -34.45 25.47
CA ASP A 710 32.30 -35.30 25.61
C ASP A 710 32.98 -35.36 24.23
N PRO A 711 34.29 -35.08 24.09
CA PRO A 711 35.35 -35.06 25.11
C PRO A 711 35.73 -33.69 25.72
N VAL A 712 34.92 -32.64 25.62
CA VAL A 712 35.21 -31.30 26.18
C VAL A 712 34.91 -31.24 27.68
N ILE A 713 35.90 -30.88 28.48
CA ILE A 713 35.79 -30.61 29.92
C ILE A 713 35.68 -29.10 30.12
N ILE A 714 34.65 -28.67 30.85
CA ILE A 714 34.39 -27.25 31.16
C ILE A 714 34.36 -27.09 32.68
N THR A 715 35.20 -26.21 33.20
CA THR A 715 35.16 -25.73 34.58
C THR A 715 35.15 -24.20 34.59
N ALA A 716 34.90 -23.58 35.74
CA ALA A 716 34.83 -22.12 35.87
C ALA A 716 35.35 -21.66 37.23
N ASP A 717 35.75 -20.39 37.32
CA ASP A 717 36.12 -19.76 38.59
C ASP A 717 35.01 -19.89 39.66
N ARG A 718 33.75 -19.81 39.21
CA ARG A 718 32.56 -19.86 40.06
C ARG A 718 31.45 -20.67 39.42
N SER A 719 30.68 -21.39 40.23
CA SER A 719 29.49 -22.11 39.78
C SER A 719 28.41 -22.17 40.87
N GLY A 720 27.15 -22.29 40.46
CA GLY A 720 26.00 -22.39 41.36
C GLY A 720 24.69 -22.59 40.58
N PRO A 721 23.53 -22.59 41.26
CA PRO A 721 22.24 -22.66 40.58
C PRO A 721 21.96 -21.38 39.76
N CYS A 722 21.33 -21.54 38.61
CA CYS A 722 20.81 -20.41 37.81
C CYS A 722 19.60 -19.72 38.49
N PRO A 723 19.22 -18.48 38.08
CA PRO A 723 18.08 -17.78 38.67
C PRO A 723 16.71 -18.38 38.32
N GLY A 724 15.72 -18.13 39.20
CA GLY A 724 14.29 -18.35 38.94
C GLY A 724 13.93 -19.76 38.46
N ASP A 725 13.15 -19.85 37.39
CA ASP A 725 12.75 -21.11 36.72
C ASP A 725 13.95 -21.89 36.16
N GLY A 726 15.10 -21.23 36.05
CA GLY A 726 16.37 -21.82 35.67
C GLY A 726 17.09 -22.57 36.78
N SER A 727 16.64 -22.51 38.04
CA SER A 727 17.32 -23.06 39.23
C SER A 727 17.72 -24.53 39.17
N LYS A 728 17.10 -25.33 38.30
CA LYS A 728 17.49 -26.72 38.01
C LYS A 728 18.79 -26.87 37.20
N PHE A 729 19.30 -25.79 36.63
CA PHE A 729 20.51 -25.75 35.82
C PHE A 729 21.67 -25.13 36.61
N THR A 730 22.90 -25.50 36.22
CA THR A 730 24.12 -24.87 36.73
C THR A 730 24.48 -23.66 35.90
N CYS A 731 24.72 -22.55 36.59
CA CYS A 731 25.26 -21.32 36.04
C CYS A 731 26.70 -21.11 36.50
N TYR A 732 27.48 -20.43 35.68
CA TYR A 732 28.91 -20.21 35.83
C TYR A 732 29.21 -18.71 35.79
N GLY A 733 30.30 -18.32 36.45
CA GLY A 733 30.80 -16.94 36.41
C GLY A 733 32.33 -16.88 36.52
N GLY A 734 32.89 -15.73 36.17
CA GLY A 734 34.33 -15.58 35.96
C GLY A 734 34.78 -16.25 34.65
N LYS A 735 36.07 -16.61 34.57
CA LYS A 735 36.62 -17.29 33.41
C LYS A 735 36.15 -18.75 33.38
N LEU A 736 35.79 -19.22 32.20
CA LEU A 736 35.63 -20.64 31.91
C LEU A 736 36.97 -21.22 31.52
N HIS A 737 37.31 -22.38 32.06
CA HIS A 737 38.49 -23.16 31.70
C HIS A 737 38.04 -24.36 30.87
N ILE A 738 38.36 -24.34 29.58
CA ILE A 738 37.96 -25.37 28.61
C ILE A 738 39.17 -26.22 28.23
N GLN A 739 39.05 -27.54 28.35
CA GLN A 739 40.10 -28.49 28.01
C GLN A 739 39.53 -29.72 27.31
N LEU A 740 40.27 -30.30 26.35
CA LEU A 740 39.93 -31.61 25.79
C LEU A 740 40.37 -32.72 26.75
N ARG A 741 39.48 -33.68 27.02
CA ARG A 741 39.77 -34.88 27.83
C ARG A 741 40.94 -35.68 27.25
N ASN A 742 41.10 -35.66 25.93
CA ASN A 742 42.27 -36.19 25.23
C ASN A 742 42.96 -35.06 24.45
N SER A 743 44.18 -34.69 24.85
CA SER A 743 44.95 -33.63 24.19
C SER A 743 45.39 -34.00 22.76
N LEU A 744 45.30 -35.27 22.37
CA LEU A 744 45.57 -35.77 21.01
C LEU A 744 44.31 -35.85 20.15
N ASP A 745 43.16 -35.37 20.62
CA ASP A 745 41.96 -35.26 19.81
C ASP A 745 42.13 -34.09 18.82
N PRO A 746 41.98 -34.30 17.50
CA PRO A 746 42.18 -33.26 16.49
C PRO A 746 40.89 -32.57 16.03
N PHE A 747 39.72 -32.96 16.53
CA PHE A 747 38.43 -32.48 16.00
C PHE A 747 38.07 -31.08 16.49
N ASN A 748 37.26 -30.38 15.70
CA ASN A 748 36.62 -29.13 16.10
C ASN A 748 35.37 -29.42 16.91
N TYR A 749 35.10 -28.57 17.90
CA TYR A 749 33.94 -28.70 18.79
C TYR A 749 33.11 -27.44 18.77
N SER A 750 31.82 -27.57 19.05
CA SER A 750 30.89 -26.45 19.10
C SER A 750 29.93 -26.65 20.25
N LEU A 751 29.88 -25.72 21.19
CA LEU A 751 28.98 -25.81 22.35
C LEU A 751 28.15 -24.54 22.48
N SER A 752 26.93 -24.66 22.99
CA SER A 752 26.01 -23.54 23.09
C SER A 752 25.89 -23.02 24.51
N TYR A 753 25.74 -21.71 24.66
CA TYR A 753 25.57 -21.05 25.95
C TYR A 753 24.45 -20.01 25.92
N PHE A 754 23.91 -19.74 27.10
CA PHE A 754 22.93 -18.70 27.38
C PHE A 754 23.48 -17.74 28.42
N VAL A 755 22.94 -16.52 28.45
CA VAL A 755 23.33 -15.49 29.41
C VAL A 755 22.09 -15.03 30.17
N TYR A 756 22.22 -14.82 31.48
CA TYR A 756 21.18 -14.23 32.32
C TYR A 756 21.51 -12.79 32.67
N ASP A 757 20.53 -11.91 32.53
CA ASP A 757 20.64 -10.50 32.93
C ASP A 757 20.52 -10.32 34.45
N GLY A 758 20.67 -9.07 34.90
CA GLY A 758 20.54 -8.70 36.31
C GLY A 758 19.17 -9.01 36.93
N ASP A 759 18.12 -9.16 36.14
CA ASP A 759 16.76 -9.53 36.58
C ASP A 759 16.49 -11.04 36.50
N GLY A 760 17.48 -11.82 36.06
CA GLY A 760 17.39 -13.27 35.94
C GLY A 760 16.62 -13.76 34.71
N LYS A 761 16.41 -12.92 33.68
CA LYS A 761 15.88 -13.37 32.38
C LYS A 761 17.01 -13.88 31.50
N VAL A 762 16.73 -14.98 30.82
CA VAL A 762 17.69 -15.67 29.94
C VAL A 762 17.66 -15.08 28.53
N SER A 763 18.81 -15.07 27.87
CA SER A 763 18.95 -14.74 26.45
C SER A 763 17.96 -15.56 25.61
N ALA A 764 17.28 -14.90 24.65
CA ALA A 764 16.23 -15.53 23.86
C ALA A 764 16.73 -16.68 22.99
N SER A 765 17.99 -16.57 22.52
CA SER A 765 18.67 -17.57 21.72
C SER A 765 19.96 -18.03 22.43
N ALA A 766 20.35 -19.28 22.18
CA ALA A 766 21.67 -19.76 22.57
C ALA A 766 22.71 -19.25 21.58
N ALA A 767 23.84 -18.77 22.08
CA ALA A 767 25.02 -18.46 21.27
C ALA A 767 25.96 -19.66 21.21
N THR A 768 26.81 -19.68 20.19
CA THR A 768 27.69 -20.81 19.88
C THR A 768 29.15 -20.44 20.13
N ILE A 769 29.85 -21.30 20.88
CA ILE A 769 31.30 -21.27 21.02
C ILE A 769 31.89 -22.32 20.08
N SER A 770 32.59 -21.87 19.05
CA SER A 770 33.32 -22.71 18.11
C SER A 770 34.78 -22.87 18.55
N LEU A 771 35.16 -24.08 18.92
CA LEU A 771 36.52 -24.47 19.30
C LEU A 771 37.22 -25.07 18.08
N LYS A 772 38.09 -24.29 17.46
CA LYS A 772 38.88 -24.67 16.29
C LYS A 772 40.21 -25.28 16.73
N ASN A 773 40.38 -26.57 16.49
CA ASN A 773 41.54 -27.33 16.89
C ASN A 773 42.63 -27.25 15.80
N SER A 774 43.85 -26.85 16.17
CA SER A 774 44.98 -26.77 15.22
C SER A 774 45.34 -28.11 14.57
N GLY A 775 44.94 -29.24 15.17
CA GLY A 775 45.09 -30.58 14.60
C GLY A 775 44.25 -30.82 13.33
N SER A 776 43.24 -29.99 13.07
CA SER A 776 42.40 -30.04 11.86
C SER A 776 42.71 -28.96 10.81
N ALA A 777 43.68 -28.08 11.08
CA ALA A 777 44.04 -26.99 10.18
C ALA A 777 44.78 -27.48 8.91
N PRO A 778 44.65 -26.78 7.76
CA PRO A 778 45.42 -27.10 6.56
C PRO A 778 46.93 -27.11 6.85
N GLY A 779 47.60 -28.23 6.60
CA GLY A 779 49.03 -28.43 6.91
C GLY A 779 49.33 -29.09 8.26
N SER A 780 48.31 -29.52 9.03
CA SER A 780 48.53 -30.32 10.24
C SER A 780 49.08 -31.73 9.91
N PRO A 781 49.71 -32.43 10.87
CA PRO A 781 50.28 -33.77 10.67
C PRO A 781 49.29 -34.82 10.13
N ARG A 782 47.98 -34.59 10.26
CA ARG A 782 46.92 -35.46 9.74
C ARG A 782 46.34 -35.00 8.40
N VAL A 783 46.33 -33.70 8.08
CA VAL A 783 45.97 -33.24 6.72
C VAL A 783 47.08 -33.58 5.72
N SER A 784 48.34 -33.66 6.18
CA SER A 784 49.49 -34.11 5.37
C SER A 784 49.76 -35.63 5.45
N GLY A 785 48.96 -36.39 6.19
CA GLY A 785 49.21 -37.80 6.52
C GLY A 785 48.09 -38.79 6.12
N GLY A 786 47.05 -38.33 5.42
CA GLY A 786 46.02 -39.19 4.84
C GLY A 786 46.37 -39.53 3.39
N GLY A 787 46.54 -40.82 3.09
CA GLY A 787 46.91 -41.30 1.76
C GLY A 787 46.02 -40.72 0.65
N ALA A 788 46.62 -39.86 -0.17
CA ALA A 788 46.03 -39.47 -1.44
C ALA A 788 45.85 -40.75 -2.28
N LEU A 789 44.60 -41.11 -2.59
CA LEU A 789 44.30 -41.89 -3.78
C LEU A 789 44.61 -41.01 -4.99
N GLY A 790 45.90 -40.91 -5.31
CA GLY A 790 46.37 -40.24 -6.51
C GLY A 790 45.87 -40.98 -7.74
N TRP A 791 45.53 -40.23 -8.78
CA TRP A 791 45.10 -40.66 -10.11
C TRP A 791 45.83 -41.90 -10.71
N PHE A 792 47.05 -42.21 -10.25
CA PHE A 792 47.79 -43.43 -10.60
C PHE A 792 47.17 -44.75 -10.11
N SER A 793 46.35 -44.75 -9.04
CA SER A 793 45.62 -45.94 -8.60
C SER A 793 44.43 -46.29 -9.51
N VAL A 794 43.90 -45.32 -10.27
CA VAL A 794 42.85 -45.54 -11.28
C VAL A 794 43.42 -46.22 -12.52
N PHE A 795 44.65 -45.90 -12.94
CA PHE A 795 45.33 -46.62 -14.03
C PHE A 795 45.68 -48.07 -13.66
N GLY A 796 46.00 -48.35 -12.40
CA GLY A 796 46.21 -49.72 -11.91
C GLY A 796 44.97 -50.59 -11.99
N ILE A 797 43.78 -50.02 -11.73
CA ILE A 797 42.50 -50.74 -11.79
C ILE A 797 42.02 -50.96 -13.24
N ILE A 798 42.27 -50.00 -14.14
CA ILE A 798 42.00 -50.17 -15.58
C ILE A 798 42.95 -51.21 -16.21
N GLY A 799 44.22 -51.24 -15.79
CA GLY A 799 45.20 -52.26 -16.21
C GLY A 799 44.84 -53.68 -15.76
N LEU A 800 44.33 -53.85 -14.53
CA LEU A 800 43.85 -55.14 -14.01
C LEU A 800 42.52 -55.58 -14.64
N ALA A 801 41.65 -54.66 -15.03
CA ALA A 801 40.43 -54.96 -15.77
C ALA A 801 40.71 -55.36 -17.24
N ALA A 802 41.69 -54.72 -17.90
CA ALA A 802 42.14 -55.09 -19.24
C ALA A 802 42.85 -56.47 -19.25
N TYR A 803 43.69 -56.75 -18.25
CA TYR A 803 44.34 -58.07 -18.09
C TYR A 803 43.34 -59.20 -17.82
N ARG A 804 42.30 -58.96 -17.01
CA ARG A 804 41.21 -59.94 -16.80
C ARG A 804 40.33 -60.15 -18.03
N ARG A 805 40.06 -59.13 -18.84
CA ARG A 805 39.35 -59.30 -20.13
C ARG A 805 40.19 -60.02 -21.18
N PHE A 806 41.50 -59.80 -21.23
CA PHE A 806 42.41 -60.52 -22.15
C PHE A 806 42.55 -62.02 -21.82
N GLN A 807 42.48 -62.37 -20.52
CA GLN A 807 42.45 -63.77 -20.06
C GLN A 807 41.09 -64.47 -20.35
N MET A 808 39.98 -63.73 -20.43
CA MET A 808 38.67 -64.31 -20.76
C MET A 808 38.45 -64.52 -22.27
N VAL A 809 39.08 -63.73 -23.15
CA VAL A 809 39.03 -63.95 -24.61
C VAL A 809 39.95 -65.11 -25.05
N LYS A 810 40.98 -65.46 -24.26
CA LYS A 810 41.82 -66.66 -24.48
C LYS A 810 41.19 -67.99 -24.03
N LYS A 811 39.97 -67.98 -23.48
CA LYS A 811 39.21 -69.18 -23.09
C LYS A 811 37.94 -69.39 -23.92
N ALA A 812 37.77 -68.66 -25.03
CA ALA A 812 36.68 -68.83 -26.00
C ALA A 812 37.19 -68.89 -27.45
N GLN A 813 38.28 -69.63 -27.67
CA GLN A 813 38.66 -70.27 -28.93
C GLN A 813 39.18 -71.67 -28.62
#